data_AF-A0A8T2G2X6-F1
#
_entry.id   AF-A0A8T2G2X6-F1
#
_cell.length_a   1.000
_cell.length_b   1.000
_cell.length_c   1.000
_cell.angle_alpha   90.00
_cell.angle_beta   90.00
_cell.angle_gamma   90.00
#
_symmetry.space_group_name_H-M   'P 1'
#
loop_
_entity.id
_entity.type
_entity.pdbx_description
1 polymer ?
#
loop_
_entity_poly.entity_id
_entity_poly.type
_entity_poly.pdbx_seq_one_letter_code
_entity_poly.pdbx_strand_id
1 'polypeptide(L)'
;MNEEHCIVSQNHSISMSLATTMIVLFLQIITCFLFTTTVSSPHGFTIDLIQRRSNSSSFRLSKNQLQGASPYADTLFDYNIYLMKLQVGTPPFEIAAEIDTGSDLIWTQCMPCPDCYSQFDPIFDPSKSSTFKEQICHGKSCHYEIIYEDNTYSKGILATETVTIHSTSGEPFVMAETTIGCGLHNTDLDNSGFASSSSGIVGLNMGPRSLISQMDLPYPGLISYCFSGQGTSKINFGTNAIVAGDGTVAADMFIKKDNPFYYLNLDAVSVEDNRIETLGTPFHAEDGNIVIDSGSTVTYFPVSYCNLVRKAVEQVVTAVRVPDPSGNDMLCYFSETIDIFPVITMHFSGGADLVLDKYNMYMESNSGGLFCLAIICNNPTQEAIFGNRAQNNFLVGYDSSSLLLQGASPYADTLYDYSIYLMKLQVGTPPFEIVAEIDTGSDIIWTQCMPCPNCYSQFAPIFDPSKSSTFREQRCNGNSCHYEIIYADKTYSKGILATETVTIPSTSGELFVMAETTIGCGLDNTNLQYSGFASSSSGIVGLNMGPLSLISQMDLPYPGLISYCFSGQGTSKINFGTNAIVAGDGTVAADMFIKKDNPFYYLNLDAVSVEDNRIATLGTPFHAEDGNIFIDSGTTLTYFPMSYCNLVREAVEQVVTAVQVPDMGSDNLLCYYSDTIDIFPVITMHFSGGADLVLDKYNMYLETITGGIFCLAIGCNDPTMPAVFGNRAQNNFLVGYDPSSNVISFSPTNCSALWS
;
A
#
# COMPACT_ATOMS: atom_id res chain seq x y z
N MET A 1 5.38 43.09 -86.65
CA MET A 1 4.18 43.76 -86.10
C MET A 1 3.82 43.07 -84.78
N ASN A 2 4.08 43.58 -83.56
CA ASN A 2 5.03 44.54 -82.93
C ASN A 2 4.54 44.71 -81.45
N GLU A 3 5.24 45.18 -80.39
CA GLU A 3 6.63 45.51 -79.96
C GLU A 3 6.47 45.79 -78.42
N GLU A 4 7.36 45.55 -77.46
CA GLU A 4 8.71 44.95 -77.34
C GLU A 4 8.79 44.16 -75.98
N HIS A 5 9.73 43.24 -75.73
CA HIS A 5 11.01 43.40 -74.98
C HIS A 5 11.00 44.33 -73.74
N CYS A 6 11.64 44.03 -72.58
CA CYS A 6 12.71 43.07 -72.21
C CYS A 6 12.28 42.10 -71.07
N ILE A 7 12.78 40.86 -70.85
CA ILE A 7 14.16 40.25 -70.84
C ILE A 7 14.93 40.63 -69.55
N VAL A 8 15.43 39.74 -68.65
CA VAL A 8 15.47 38.24 -68.46
C VAL A 8 15.71 37.97 -66.93
N SER A 9 15.78 36.81 -66.24
CA SER A 9 15.90 35.32 -66.41
C SER A 9 15.22 34.64 -65.19
N GLN A 10 14.65 33.41 -65.19
CA GLN A 10 15.15 32.03 -65.43
C GLN A 10 16.19 31.48 -64.42
N ASN A 11 16.15 30.21 -63.96
CA ASN A 11 15.12 29.14 -63.97
C ASN A 11 15.52 27.95 -63.04
N HIS A 12 14.57 27.04 -62.76
CA HIS A 12 14.63 25.63 -62.26
C HIS A 12 13.91 25.38 -60.92
N SER A 13 13.21 24.25 -60.69
CA SER A 13 12.33 23.39 -61.54
C SER A 13 11.71 22.28 -60.67
N ILE A 14 10.48 21.79 -61.00
CA ILE A 14 9.75 20.66 -60.36
C ILE A 14 9.34 20.97 -58.90
N SER A 15 8.08 21.25 -58.52
CA SER A 15 6.75 20.67 -58.80
C SER A 15 6.33 19.47 -57.92
N MET A 16 5.90 19.76 -56.69
CA MET A 16 4.77 19.07 -56.05
C MET A 16 4.04 20.05 -55.12
N SER A 17 2.72 19.93 -54.98
CA SER A 17 1.87 20.96 -54.34
C SER A 17 1.48 20.60 -52.90
N LEU A 18 1.63 21.57 -51.99
CA LEU A 18 1.28 21.47 -50.56
C LEU A 18 -0.25 21.46 -50.28
N ALA A 19 -1.08 21.11 -51.26
CA ALA A 19 -2.53 21.26 -51.21
C ALA A 19 -3.30 20.01 -50.74
N THR A 20 -2.63 18.88 -50.49
CA THR A 20 -3.28 17.62 -50.04
C THR A 20 -3.47 17.52 -48.52
N THR A 21 -2.77 18.32 -47.72
CA THR A 21 -2.85 18.33 -46.25
C THR A 21 -4.05 19.09 -45.66
N MET A 22 -4.91 19.70 -46.49
CA MET A 22 -6.03 20.54 -46.04
C MET A 22 -7.44 19.99 -46.39
N ILE A 23 -7.56 18.76 -46.90
CA ILE A 23 -8.86 18.12 -47.20
C ILE A 23 -9.18 16.98 -46.21
N VAL A 24 -8.20 16.53 -45.42
CA VAL A 24 -8.41 15.60 -44.28
C VAL A 24 -9.37 16.20 -43.23
N LEU A 25 -9.45 17.53 -43.13
CA LEU A 25 -10.18 18.26 -42.09
C LEU A 25 -11.71 18.39 -42.30
N PHE A 26 -12.30 17.79 -43.34
CA PHE A 26 -13.71 18.05 -43.69
C PHE A 26 -14.55 16.81 -44.08
N LEU A 27 -14.00 15.59 -44.00
CA LEU A 27 -14.66 14.37 -44.51
C LEU A 27 -15.02 13.32 -43.44
N GLN A 28 -14.72 13.55 -42.16
CA GLN A 28 -15.12 12.67 -41.04
C GLN A 28 -16.48 13.03 -40.41
N ILE A 29 -17.15 14.10 -40.87
CA ILE A 29 -18.28 14.73 -40.15
C ILE A 29 -19.67 14.19 -40.60
N ILE A 30 -19.76 13.39 -41.68
CA ILE A 30 -21.04 13.08 -42.35
C ILE A 30 -21.27 11.56 -42.57
N THR A 31 -21.02 10.74 -41.54
CA THR A 31 -21.30 9.28 -41.59
C THR A 31 -22.08 8.70 -40.40
N CYS A 32 -22.27 9.42 -39.29
CA CYS A 32 -23.01 8.94 -38.11
C CYS A 32 -24.43 9.51 -37.95
N PHE A 33 -24.95 10.26 -38.94
CA PHE A 33 -26.34 10.70 -38.95
C PHE A 33 -27.27 9.59 -39.50
N LEU A 34 -27.83 8.75 -38.62
CA LEU A 34 -29.13 8.06 -38.81
C LEU A 34 -29.60 7.33 -37.52
N PHE A 35 -30.92 7.29 -37.31
CA PHE A 35 -31.66 6.57 -36.24
C PHE A 35 -31.66 7.14 -34.80
N THR A 36 -32.59 8.10 -34.57
CA THR A 36 -33.71 8.06 -33.58
C THR A 36 -33.52 7.35 -32.22
N THR A 37 -33.96 7.92 -31.09
CA THR A 37 -35.36 8.33 -30.81
C THR A 37 -35.49 9.57 -29.89
N THR A 38 -36.72 10.04 -29.65
CA THR A 38 -37.05 11.31 -28.99
C THR A 38 -37.63 11.16 -27.57
N VAL A 39 -37.09 11.91 -26.60
CA VAL A 39 -37.76 12.31 -25.34
C VAL A 39 -37.47 13.81 -25.11
N SER A 40 -38.34 14.52 -24.39
CA SER A 40 -38.36 15.99 -24.30
C SER A 40 -37.55 16.58 -23.14
N SER A 41 -36.69 17.55 -23.48
CA SER A 41 -36.38 18.86 -22.86
C SER A 41 -36.75 19.18 -21.38
N PRO A 42 -36.03 20.13 -20.70
CA PRO A 42 -34.67 20.66 -20.96
C PRO A 42 -33.80 20.92 -19.68
N HIS A 43 -32.59 21.46 -19.89
CA HIS A 43 -31.55 21.89 -18.93
C HIS A 43 -30.62 20.78 -18.41
N GLY A 44 -29.34 21.13 -18.24
CA GLY A 44 -28.24 20.22 -17.85
C GLY A 44 -27.11 20.22 -18.88
N PHE A 45 -25.89 20.57 -18.44
CA PHE A 45 -24.70 20.62 -19.31
C PHE A 45 -24.30 19.22 -19.81
N THR A 46 -23.72 19.16 -21.01
CA THR A 46 -22.97 17.99 -21.49
C THR A 46 -21.49 18.35 -21.52
N ILE A 47 -20.67 17.59 -20.79
CA ILE A 47 -19.22 17.68 -20.84
C ILE A 47 -18.71 16.39 -21.50
N ASP A 48 -17.85 16.52 -22.51
CA ASP A 48 -17.11 15.38 -23.05
C ASP A 48 -16.11 14.89 -22.01
N LEU A 49 -16.48 13.83 -21.28
CA LEU A 49 -15.61 13.17 -20.32
C LEU A 49 -14.43 12.50 -21.06
N ILE A 50 -13.27 13.15 -21.02
CA ILE A 50 -12.00 12.49 -21.26
C ILE A 50 -11.85 11.41 -20.18
N GLN A 51 -12.05 10.14 -20.55
CA GLN A 51 -11.80 9.00 -19.66
C GLN A 51 -10.30 8.88 -19.37
N ARG A 52 -9.81 9.65 -18.40
CA ARG A 52 -8.72 9.17 -17.54
C ARG A 52 -9.27 7.97 -16.78
N ARG A 53 -8.89 6.76 -17.20
CA ARG A 53 -9.08 5.57 -16.37
C ARG A 53 -8.21 5.74 -15.13
N SER A 54 -8.83 5.89 -13.98
CA SER A 54 -8.17 5.68 -12.69
C SER A 54 -7.86 4.19 -12.56
N ASN A 55 -6.64 3.79 -12.93
CA ASN A 55 -6.12 2.45 -12.64
C ASN A 55 -5.69 2.34 -11.16
N SER A 56 -6.55 2.79 -10.25
CA SER A 56 -6.42 2.55 -8.82
C SER A 56 -6.59 1.05 -8.56
N SER A 57 -5.50 0.36 -8.26
CA SER A 57 -5.43 -1.10 -8.03
C SER A 57 -6.02 -1.49 -6.67
N SER A 58 -7.31 -1.19 -6.46
CA SER A 58 -8.07 -1.67 -5.30
C SER A 58 -8.00 -3.20 -5.22
N PHE A 59 -7.50 -3.74 -4.12
CA PHE A 59 -7.25 -5.18 -3.91
C PHE A 59 -8.44 -6.04 -4.39
N ARG A 60 -8.24 -6.79 -5.47
CA ARG A 60 -9.23 -7.72 -6.03
C ARG A 60 -9.25 -9.06 -5.28
N LEU A 61 -9.38 -9.01 -3.95
CA LEU A 61 -9.77 -10.19 -3.18
C LEU A 61 -11.11 -10.71 -3.73
N SER A 62 -11.09 -11.88 -4.38
CA SER A 62 -12.27 -12.39 -5.06
C SER A 62 -13.38 -12.65 -4.04
N LYS A 63 -14.59 -12.18 -4.35
CA LYS A 63 -15.75 -12.19 -3.43
C LYS A 63 -16.25 -13.60 -3.05
N ASN A 64 -15.56 -14.64 -3.50
CA ASN A 64 -15.86 -16.06 -3.31
C ASN A 64 -14.94 -16.77 -2.30
N GLN A 65 -13.88 -16.12 -1.78
CA GLN A 65 -12.94 -16.75 -0.82
C GLN A 65 -12.98 -16.16 0.60
N LEU A 66 -13.65 -15.03 0.82
CA LEU A 66 -13.80 -14.42 2.15
C LEU A 66 -14.88 -15.13 3.00
N GLN A 67 -14.55 -16.30 3.55
CA GLN A 67 -15.32 -16.98 4.60
C GLN A 67 -14.61 -16.88 5.96
N GLY A 68 -14.44 -15.64 6.43
CA GLY A 68 -14.06 -15.32 7.81
C GLY A 68 -15.23 -14.69 8.57
N ALA A 69 -15.24 -14.82 9.90
CA ALA A 69 -16.21 -14.16 10.77
C ALA A 69 -15.71 -12.74 11.09
N SER A 70 -16.31 -11.72 10.47
CA SER A 70 -15.88 -10.31 10.61
C SER A 70 -16.67 -9.62 11.72
N PRO A 71 -16.04 -8.86 12.63
CA PRO A 71 -16.76 -8.13 13.66
C PRO A 71 -17.52 -6.92 13.09
N TYR A 72 -18.62 -6.54 13.74
CA TYR A 72 -19.35 -5.31 13.49
C TYR A 72 -20.11 -4.83 14.73
N ALA A 73 -20.55 -3.58 14.70
CA ALA A 73 -21.57 -3.06 15.60
C ALA A 73 -22.58 -2.20 14.84
N ASP A 74 -23.78 -2.10 15.40
CA ASP A 74 -24.77 -1.12 14.94
C ASP A 74 -24.41 0.25 15.51
N THR A 75 -24.56 1.29 14.69
CA THR A 75 -24.26 2.68 15.05
C THR A 75 -25.51 3.53 15.09
N LEU A 76 -25.53 4.49 16.03
CA LEU A 76 -26.63 5.43 16.26
C LEU A 76 -26.14 6.85 16.02
N PHE A 77 -26.98 7.68 15.41
CA PHE A 77 -26.76 9.13 15.39
C PHE A 77 -27.46 9.77 16.59
N ASP A 78 -26.74 10.58 17.37
CA ASP A 78 -27.31 11.39 18.44
C ASP A 78 -26.85 12.85 18.33
N TYR A 79 -27.78 13.74 17.96
CA TYR A 79 -27.61 15.18 17.65
C TYR A 79 -26.48 15.59 16.70
N ASN A 80 -25.23 15.35 17.06
CA ASN A 80 -23.99 15.78 16.40
C ASN A 80 -22.85 14.73 16.49
N ILE A 81 -23.07 13.63 17.20
CA ILE A 81 -22.10 12.57 17.46
C ILE A 81 -22.63 11.21 17.00
N TYR A 82 -21.71 10.25 16.84
CA TYR A 82 -22.03 8.89 16.42
C TYR A 82 -21.67 7.89 17.51
N LEU A 83 -22.63 7.10 17.96
CA LEU A 83 -22.46 6.12 19.03
C LEU A 83 -22.36 4.71 18.45
N MET A 84 -21.45 3.90 19.00
CA MET A 84 -21.32 2.47 18.78
C MET A 84 -21.91 1.71 19.96
N LYS A 85 -22.67 0.64 19.68
CA LYS A 85 -23.07 -0.33 20.71
C LYS A 85 -22.00 -1.42 20.88
N LEU A 86 -21.58 -1.64 22.12
CA LEU A 86 -20.67 -2.70 22.52
C LEU A 86 -21.04 -3.21 23.92
N GLN A 87 -20.57 -4.41 24.27
CA GLN A 87 -20.82 -5.01 25.58
C GLN A 87 -19.50 -5.13 26.36
N VAL A 88 -19.57 -4.87 27.66
CA VAL A 88 -18.44 -4.86 28.60
C VAL A 88 -18.76 -5.79 29.78
N GLY A 89 -17.80 -6.58 30.22
CA GLY A 89 -17.90 -7.40 31.44
C GLY A 89 -18.56 -8.77 31.28
N THR A 90 -18.52 -9.53 32.38
CA THR A 90 -19.13 -10.87 32.48
C THR A 90 -20.02 -10.94 33.72
N PRO A 91 -21.36 -11.05 33.60
CA PRO A 91 -22.13 -11.16 32.36
C PRO A 91 -22.09 -9.87 31.51
N PRO A 92 -22.28 -9.97 30.18
CA PRO A 92 -22.21 -8.83 29.28
C PRO A 92 -23.19 -7.70 29.65
N PHE A 93 -22.66 -6.48 29.74
CA PHE A 93 -23.39 -5.25 30.00
C PHE A 93 -23.25 -4.33 28.78
N GLU A 94 -24.36 -4.02 28.12
CA GLU A 94 -24.36 -3.18 26.93
C GLU A 94 -24.18 -1.70 27.27
N ILE A 95 -23.32 -1.02 26.52
CA ILE A 95 -23.15 0.44 26.53
C ILE A 95 -23.30 1.00 25.11
N ALA A 96 -23.78 2.24 25.02
CA ALA A 96 -23.57 3.09 23.85
C ALA A 96 -22.46 4.09 24.18
N ALA A 97 -21.43 4.17 23.34
CA ALA A 97 -20.27 5.05 23.52
C ALA A 97 -19.84 5.64 22.18
N GLU A 98 -19.23 6.83 22.22
CA GLU A 98 -18.92 7.62 21.02
C GLU A 98 -17.84 6.99 20.14
N ILE A 99 -17.97 7.14 18.83
CA ILE A 99 -17.02 6.66 17.81
C ILE A 99 -16.02 7.76 17.54
N ASP A 100 -14.78 7.58 18.00
CA ASP A 100 -13.74 8.61 17.95
C ASP A 100 -12.44 8.02 17.37
N THR A 101 -12.16 8.37 16.11
CA THR A 101 -10.93 8.01 15.39
C THR A 101 -9.74 8.93 15.72
N GLY A 102 -9.94 9.96 16.53
CA GLY A 102 -8.89 10.70 17.23
C GLY A 102 -8.45 10.06 18.56
N SER A 103 -9.33 9.36 19.28
CA SER A 103 -9.03 8.79 20.61
C SER A 103 -8.28 7.45 20.61
N ASP A 104 -7.36 7.30 21.57
CA ASP A 104 -6.67 6.03 21.88
C ASP A 104 -7.44 5.14 22.86
N LEU A 105 -8.16 5.67 23.85
CA LEU A 105 -8.71 4.82 24.92
C LEU A 105 -10.19 4.47 24.73
N ILE A 106 -10.53 3.18 24.76
CA ILE A 106 -11.90 2.76 25.06
C ILE A 106 -12.18 3.08 26.54
N TRP A 107 -13.17 3.91 26.86
CA TRP A 107 -13.57 4.16 28.25
C TRP A 107 -15.08 4.29 28.43
N THR A 108 -15.55 4.01 29.65
CA THR A 108 -16.96 4.14 30.05
C THR A 108 -17.07 4.63 31.49
N GLN A 109 -18.18 5.30 31.83
CA GLN A 109 -18.46 5.71 33.21
C GLN A 109 -18.60 4.49 34.13
N CYS A 110 -18.01 4.56 35.31
CA CYS A 110 -17.88 3.44 36.25
C CYS A 110 -18.45 3.76 37.63
N MET A 111 -19.10 2.78 38.26
CA MET A 111 -19.51 2.84 39.66
C MET A 111 -18.36 2.47 40.62
N PRO A 112 -18.20 3.20 41.75
CA PRO A 112 -18.89 4.43 42.11
C PRO A 112 -18.40 5.62 41.27
N CYS A 113 -19.33 6.42 40.73
CA CYS A 113 -19.05 7.57 39.89
C CYS A 113 -19.20 8.86 40.74
N PRO A 114 -18.15 9.36 41.42
CA PRO A 114 -18.25 10.49 42.36
C PRO A 114 -18.53 11.85 41.72
N ASP A 115 -18.17 12.04 40.45
CA ASP A 115 -18.13 13.36 39.78
C ASP A 115 -18.34 13.19 38.27
N CYS A 116 -19.55 12.74 37.91
CA CYS A 116 -19.87 12.20 36.59
C CYS A 116 -21.09 12.90 35.98
N TYR A 117 -21.09 13.06 34.66
CA TYR A 117 -22.25 13.55 33.93
C TYR A 117 -23.42 12.55 34.01
N SER A 118 -24.64 13.06 33.86
CA SER A 118 -25.84 12.22 33.80
C SER A 118 -25.92 11.55 32.43
N GLN A 119 -26.23 10.26 32.39
CA GLN A 119 -26.45 9.52 31.15
C GLN A 119 -27.79 8.79 31.19
N PHE A 120 -28.38 8.50 30.01
CA PHE A 120 -29.65 7.77 29.91
C PHE A 120 -29.51 6.28 30.24
N ASP A 121 -28.49 5.62 29.69
CA ASP A 121 -28.22 4.20 29.96
C ASP A 121 -27.54 4.02 31.34
N PRO A 122 -27.63 2.84 31.98
CA PRO A 122 -27.06 2.64 33.31
C PRO A 122 -25.52 2.72 33.30
N ILE A 123 -24.94 3.26 34.37
CA ILE A 123 -23.48 3.29 34.59
C ILE A 123 -22.96 1.86 34.86
N PHE A 124 -21.83 1.48 34.25
CA PHE A 124 -21.21 0.16 34.44
C PHE A 124 -20.78 -0.04 35.91
N ASP A 125 -20.94 -1.26 36.44
CA ASP A 125 -20.53 -1.59 37.81
C ASP A 125 -19.47 -2.71 37.80
N PRO A 126 -18.17 -2.34 37.89
CA PRO A 126 -17.07 -3.28 37.97
C PRO A 126 -17.24 -4.38 39.02
N SER A 127 -17.92 -4.11 40.14
CA SER A 127 -18.12 -5.08 41.22
C SER A 127 -19.11 -6.21 40.86
N LYS A 128 -19.82 -6.09 39.74
CA LYS A 128 -20.72 -7.14 39.20
C LYS A 128 -20.09 -7.99 38.10
N SER A 129 -18.95 -7.57 37.52
CA SER A 129 -18.26 -8.31 36.48
C SER A 129 -17.27 -9.30 37.08
N SER A 130 -17.29 -10.56 36.63
CA SER A 130 -16.32 -11.59 37.03
C SER A 130 -15.01 -11.54 36.24
N THR A 131 -14.92 -10.67 35.23
CA THR A 131 -13.74 -10.51 34.36
C THR A 131 -13.03 -9.16 34.55
N PHE A 132 -13.63 -8.23 35.31
CA PHE A 132 -13.00 -6.95 35.64
C PHE A 132 -11.73 -7.15 36.50
N LYS A 133 -10.63 -6.54 36.06
CA LYS A 133 -9.33 -6.66 36.73
C LYS A 133 -8.57 -5.34 36.60
N GLU A 134 -8.52 -4.57 37.70
CA GLU A 134 -7.77 -3.31 37.81
C GLU A 134 -6.29 -3.51 37.42
N GLN A 135 -5.76 -2.60 36.60
CA GLN A 135 -4.37 -2.64 36.17
C GLN A 135 -3.47 -2.00 37.23
N ILE A 136 -2.37 -2.67 37.59
CA ILE A 136 -1.48 -2.25 38.70
C ILE A 136 -0.13 -1.74 38.19
N CYS A 137 0.03 -0.42 38.20
CA CYS A 137 1.24 0.31 37.82
C CYS A 137 2.13 0.53 39.05
N HIS A 138 3.34 -0.04 39.06
CA HIS A 138 4.33 0.11 40.15
C HIS A 138 3.78 -0.16 41.57
N GLY A 139 2.83 -1.09 41.71
CA GLY A 139 2.21 -1.44 43.00
C GLY A 139 1.06 -0.52 43.44
N LYS A 140 0.48 0.25 42.53
CA LYS A 140 -0.73 1.08 42.72
C LYS A 140 -1.66 0.95 41.51
N SER A 141 -2.90 1.43 41.62
CA SER A 141 -3.82 1.63 40.51
C SER A 141 -3.15 2.40 39.36
N CYS A 142 -3.25 1.89 38.13
CA CYS A 142 -2.94 2.65 36.92
C CYS A 142 -4.05 3.70 36.72
N HIS A 143 -3.74 4.98 36.92
CA HIS A 143 -4.67 6.07 36.64
C HIS A 143 -4.54 6.57 35.19
N TYR A 144 -5.64 7.05 34.63
CA TYR A 144 -5.64 7.81 33.38
C TYR A 144 -6.37 9.15 33.56
N GLU A 145 -5.99 10.11 32.74
CA GLU A 145 -6.60 11.42 32.59
C GLU A 145 -6.51 11.78 31.11
N ILE A 146 -7.66 12.04 30.49
CA ILE A 146 -7.80 12.56 29.12
C ILE A 146 -8.54 13.89 29.23
N ILE A 147 -8.07 14.89 28.50
CA ILE A 147 -8.72 16.20 28.34
C ILE A 147 -8.83 16.42 26.83
N TYR A 148 -10.05 16.69 26.35
CA TYR A 148 -10.35 16.93 24.94
C TYR A 148 -10.25 18.42 24.61
N GLU A 149 -10.24 18.74 23.32
CA GLU A 149 -9.94 20.10 22.83
C GLU A 149 -11.04 21.13 23.15
N ASP A 150 -12.25 20.68 23.47
CA ASP A 150 -13.34 21.51 23.98
C ASP A 150 -13.26 21.74 25.52
N ASN A 151 -12.26 21.15 26.18
CA ASN A 151 -12.01 21.10 27.63
C ASN A 151 -12.90 20.12 28.43
N THR A 152 -13.67 19.23 27.78
CA THR A 152 -14.19 18.05 28.48
C THR A 152 -13.06 17.11 28.90
N TYR A 153 -13.34 16.22 29.84
CA TYR A 153 -12.36 15.30 30.39
C TYR A 153 -12.97 13.99 30.87
N SER A 154 -12.14 12.96 30.93
CA SER A 154 -12.41 11.70 31.61
C SER A 154 -11.20 11.27 32.42
N LYS A 155 -11.40 10.92 33.70
CA LYS A 155 -10.33 10.52 34.62
C LYS A 155 -10.78 9.34 35.46
N GLY A 156 -9.89 8.37 35.66
CA GLY A 156 -10.27 7.12 36.32
C GLY A 156 -9.12 6.16 36.54
N ILE A 157 -9.41 4.87 36.41
CA ILE A 157 -8.44 3.77 36.47
C ILE A 157 -8.46 2.97 35.17
N LEU A 158 -7.29 2.45 34.76
CA LEU A 158 -7.21 1.45 33.70
C LEU A 158 -7.47 0.06 34.29
N ALA A 159 -8.18 -0.77 33.53
CA ALA A 159 -8.48 -2.15 33.88
C ALA A 159 -8.48 -3.02 32.63
N THR A 160 -8.19 -4.31 32.79
CA THR A 160 -8.47 -5.32 31.77
C THR A 160 -9.86 -5.91 32.00
N GLU A 161 -10.64 -6.08 30.95
CA GLU A 161 -12.04 -6.54 30.99
C GLU A 161 -12.39 -7.30 29.70
N THR A 162 -13.47 -8.07 29.70
CA THR A 162 -14.04 -8.65 28.47
C THR A 162 -14.86 -7.62 27.71
N VAL A 163 -14.53 -7.38 26.45
CA VAL A 163 -15.32 -6.56 25.53
C VAL A 163 -15.91 -7.46 24.44
N THR A 164 -17.17 -7.25 24.06
CA THR A 164 -17.89 -8.10 23.10
C THR A 164 -18.70 -7.26 22.11
N ILE A 165 -18.60 -7.61 20.83
CA ILE A 165 -19.34 -7.01 19.71
C ILE A 165 -19.93 -8.12 18.82
N HIS A 166 -20.75 -7.76 17.83
CA HIS A 166 -21.35 -8.75 16.94
C HIS A 166 -20.33 -9.28 15.92
N SER A 167 -20.59 -10.47 15.37
CA SER A 167 -19.83 -11.02 14.23
C SER A 167 -20.77 -11.54 13.15
N THR A 168 -20.32 -11.56 11.89
CA THR A 168 -21.10 -12.07 10.75
C THR A 168 -21.28 -13.60 10.75
N SER A 169 -20.61 -14.33 11.63
CA SER A 169 -20.89 -15.75 11.91
C SER A 169 -22.21 -15.98 12.65
N GLY A 170 -22.73 -14.95 13.36
CA GLY A 170 -23.85 -15.07 14.29
C GLY A 170 -23.44 -15.38 15.74
N GLU A 171 -22.20 -15.80 15.97
CA GLU A 171 -21.61 -15.86 17.32
C GLU A 171 -21.00 -14.50 17.69
N PRO A 172 -20.95 -14.10 18.98
CA PRO A 172 -20.31 -12.84 19.38
C PRO A 172 -18.79 -12.85 19.15
N PHE A 173 -18.22 -11.72 18.74
CA PHE A 173 -16.77 -11.53 18.74
C PHE A 173 -16.35 -11.03 20.13
N VAL A 174 -15.62 -11.88 20.86
CA VAL A 174 -15.25 -11.67 22.27
C VAL A 174 -13.76 -11.38 22.37
N MET A 175 -13.41 -10.17 22.78
CA MET A 175 -12.06 -9.78 23.15
C MET A 175 -11.91 -9.95 24.67
N ALA A 176 -10.96 -10.77 25.10
CA ALA A 176 -10.69 -11.02 26.52
C ALA A 176 -9.47 -10.21 26.98
N GLU A 177 -9.48 -9.79 28.24
CA GLU A 177 -8.44 -8.95 28.86
C GLU A 177 -8.17 -7.60 28.16
N THR A 178 -9.13 -7.09 27.37
CA THR A 178 -9.08 -5.76 26.73
C THR A 178 -8.89 -4.65 27.76
N THR A 179 -7.90 -3.78 27.53
CA THR A 179 -7.64 -2.59 28.35
C THR A 179 -8.73 -1.55 28.09
N ILE A 180 -9.41 -1.14 29.16
CA ILE A 180 -10.43 -0.09 29.16
C ILE A 180 -10.16 0.96 30.26
N GLY A 181 -10.61 2.19 30.01
CA GLY A 181 -10.73 3.24 31.00
C GLY A 181 -12.04 3.12 31.79
N CYS A 182 -11.93 2.93 33.09
CA CYS A 182 -13.05 2.94 34.03
C CYS A 182 -13.16 4.34 34.63
N GLY A 183 -14.00 5.19 34.04
CA GLY A 183 -14.09 6.64 34.28
C GLY A 183 -14.88 7.00 35.54
N LEU A 184 -14.25 7.71 36.46
CA LEU A 184 -14.78 8.05 37.79
C LEU A 184 -15.04 9.56 37.96
N HIS A 185 -14.38 10.40 37.14
CA HIS A 185 -14.53 11.84 37.12
C HIS A 185 -14.61 12.29 35.66
N ASN A 186 -15.83 12.56 35.16
CA ASN A 186 -16.09 12.75 33.73
C ASN A 186 -17.06 13.92 33.51
N THR A 187 -16.77 14.80 32.55
CA THR A 187 -17.68 15.88 32.12
C THR A 187 -18.54 15.46 30.92
N ASP A 188 -19.64 16.17 30.73
CA ASP A 188 -20.65 15.91 29.70
C ASP A 188 -20.07 16.16 28.30
N LEU A 189 -20.01 15.13 27.46
CA LEU A 189 -19.21 15.13 26.22
C LEU A 189 -19.76 16.04 25.12
N ASP A 190 -21.06 16.33 25.12
CA ASP A 190 -21.67 17.30 24.21
C ASP A 190 -21.79 18.71 24.83
N ASN A 191 -21.30 18.89 26.07
CA ASN A 191 -21.45 20.09 26.91
C ASN A 191 -22.91 20.59 27.03
N SER A 192 -23.92 19.75 26.78
CA SER A 192 -25.32 20.17 26.73
C SER A 192 -25.90 20.50 28.11
N GLY A 193 -25.37 19.87 29.17
CA GLY A 193 -25.87 19.99 30.53
C GLY A 193 -27.16 19.20 30.80
N PHE A 194 -27.47 18.22 29.94
CA PHE A 194 -28.62 17.34 30.07
C PHE A 194 -28.19 15.93 30.53
N ALA A 195 -28.93 14.90 30.14
CA ALA A 195 -28.45 13.53 30.23
C ALA A 195 -27.95 13.14 28.83
N SER A 196 -26.70 12.72 28.73
CA SER A 196 -26.12 12.25 27.46
C SER A 196 -26.63 10.85 27.10
N SER A 197 -26.72 10.55 25.80
CA SER A 197 -26.90 9.17 25.31
C SER A 197 -25.59 8.39 25.29
N SER A 198 -24.45 9.07 25.43
CA SER A 198 -23.14 8.43 25.52
C SER A 198 -22.86 7.93 26.95
N SER A 199 -22.11 6.84 27.05
CA SER A 199 -21.53 6.30 28.30
C SER A 199 -20.03 6.56 28.41
N GLY A 200 -19.40 7.10 27.36
CA GLY A 200 -17.94 7.25 27.22
C GLY A 200 -17.53 7.21 25.75
N ILE A 201 -16.26 6.87 25.45
CA ILE A 201 -15.74 6.88 24.08
C ILE A 201 -15.12 5.51 23.74
N VAL A 202 -15.34 5.06 22.51
CA VAL A 202 -14.61 3.97 21.85
C VAL A 202 -13.48 4.61 21.03
N GLY A 203 -12.29 4.70 21.61
CA GLY A 203 -11.11 5.11 20.86
C GLY A 203 -10.80 4.15 19.71
N LEU A 204 -10.68 4.69 18.50
CA LEU A 204 -10.41 3.96 17.26
C LEU A 204 -9.11 4.40 16.57
N ASN A 205 -8.29 5.26 17.18
CA ASN A 205 -7.01 5.68 16.59
C ASN A 205 -5.94 4.56 16.62
N MET A 206 -4.73 4.87 16.14
CA MET A 206 -3.63 3.89 16.00
C MET A 206 -2.83 3.65 17.29
N GLY A 207 -3.33 4.14 18.43
CA GLY A 207 -2.74 3.96 19.74
C GLY A 207 -2.96 2.54 20.31
N PRO A 208 -2.12 2.10 21.26
CA PRO A 208 -2.10 0.71 21.73
C PRO A 208 -3.28 0.33 22.64
N ARG A 209 -4.19 1.25 22.98
CA ARG A 209 -5.38 0.98 23.82
C ARG A 209 -6.70 1.17 23.07
N SER A 210 -6.64 1.39 21.76
CA SER A 210 -7.84 1.56 20.94
C SER A 210 -8.56 0.23 20.77
N LEU A 211 -9.78 0.24 20.25
CA LEU A 211 -10.49 -1.00 19.96
C LEU A 211 -9.74 -1.81 18.90
N ILE A 212 -9.26 -1.16 17.84
CA ILE A 212 -8.61 -1.84 16.70
C ILE A 212 -7.25 -2.44 17.05
N SER A 213 -6.45 -1.79 17.89
CA SER A 213 -5.15 -2.29 18.34
C SER A 213 -5.26 -3.44 19.33
N GLN A 214 -6.47 -3.69 19.85
CA GLN A 214 -6.79 -4.77 20.78
C GLN A 214 -7.70 -5.85 20.14
N MET A 215 -7.98 -5.75 18.83
CA MET A 215 -8.64 -6.79 18.05
C MET A 215 -7.61 -7.80 17.53
N ASP A 216 -7.65 -9.03 18.07
CA ASP A 216 -6.93 -10.18 17.51
C ASP A 216 -7.61 -10.64 16.19
N LEU A 217 -7.29 -9.95 15.09
CA LEU A 217 -7.84 -10.19 13.76
C LEU A 217 -6.74 -10.54 12.75
N PRO A 218 -7.01 -11.40 11.74
CA PRO A 218 -6.06 -11.70 10.67
C PRO A 218 -5.71 -10.51 9.77
N TYR A 219 -6.53 -9.45 9.80
CA TYR A 219 -6.33 -8.19 9.08
C TYR A 219 -6.73 -7.04 10.03
N PRO A 220 -5.87 -6.65 10.98
CA PRO A 220 -6.15 -5.56 11.91
C PRO A 220 -6.05 -4.21 11.18
N GLY A 221 -6.67 -3.16 11.70
CA GLY A 221 -6.62 -1.82 11.09
C GLY A 221 -7.55 -1.59 9.90
N LEU A 222 -8.31 -2.61 9.47
CA LEU A 222 -9.43 -2.45 8.54
C LEU A 222 -10.68 -2.00 9.32
N ILE A 223 -11.15 -0.76 9.08
CA ILE A 223 -12.39 -0.18 9.65
C ILE A 223 -13.24 0.38 8.52
N SER A 224 -14.57 0.24 8.60
CA SER A 224 -15.47 1.09 7.80
C SER A 224 -16.71 1.48 8.56
N TYR A 225 -17.23 2.67 8.28
CA TYR A 225 -18.53 3.13 8.74
C TYR A 225 -19.24 3.89 7.63
N CYS A 226 -20.57 3.98 7.72
CA CYS A 226 -21.36 4.89 6.90
C CYS A 226 -22.22 5.74 7.82
N PHE A 227 -21.80 6.97 8.10
CA PHE A 227 -22.56 7.87 8.95
C PHE A 227 -23.78 8.42 8.21
N SER A 228 -24.89 8.57 8.94
CA SER A 228 -26.16 9.09 8.44
C SER A 228 -26.70 10.11 9.43
N GLY A 229 -27.25 11.22 8.95
CA GLY A 229 -27.91 12.23 9.79
C GLY A 229 -29.25 11.79 10.40
N GLN A 230 -29.69 10.54 10.18
CA GLN A 230 -30.87 9.92 10.77
C GLN A 230 -30.73 8.39 10.88
N GLY A 231 -31.32 7.80 11.92
CA GLY A 231 -31.53 6.35 12.03
C GLY A 231 -30.32 5.55 12.52
N THR A 232 -30.24 4.30 12.07
CA THR A 232 -29.22 3.32 12.49
C THR A 232 -28.36 2.91 11.30
N SER A 233 -27.05 2.84 11.48
CA SER A 233 -26.10 2.33 10.48
C SER A 233 -25.19 1.26 11.11
N LYS A 234 -24.02 0.99 10.52
CA LYS A 234 -23.03 0.03 11.03
C LYS A 234 -21.60 0.57 10.95
N ILE A 235 -20.78 0.04 11.86
CA ILE A 235 -19.32 0.04 11.77
C ILE A 235 -18.86 -1.42 11.65
N ASN A 236 -17.98 -1.70 10.69
CA ASN A 236 -17.46 -3.03 10.37
C ASN A 236 -15.95 -3.05 10.57
N PHE A 237 -15.41 -4.22 10.93
CA PHE A 237 -13.97 -4.44 11.16
C PHE A 237 -13.44 -5.64 10.37
N GLY A 238 -12.15 -5.64 10.05
CA GLY A 238 -11.51 -6.71 9.29
C GLY A 238 -12.02 -6.77 7.84
N THR A 239 -12.13 -7.96 7.27
CA THR A 239 -12.40 -8.15 5.82
C THR A 239 -13.74 -7.60 5.31
N ASN A 240 -14.76 -7.43 6.17
CA ASN A 240 -16.02 -6.77 5.79
C ASN A 240 -15.95 -5.24 5.86
N ALA A 241 -14.80 -4.67 6.22
CA ALA A 241 -14.55 -3.24 6.18
C ALA A 241 -13.94 -2.75 4.85
N ILE A 242 -13.64 -3.65 3.91
CA ILE A 242 -13.05 -3.28 2.61
C ILE A 242 -14.06 -2.48 1.77
N VAL A 243 -13.74 -1.20 1.53
CA VAL A 243 -14.52 -0.30 0.68
C VAL A 243 -13.94 -0.29 -0.72
N ALA A 244 -14.66 -0.87 -1.69
CA ALA A 244 -14.23 -0.89 -3.10
C ALA A 244 -15.43 -1.00 -4.06
N GLY A 245 -15.32 -0.34 -5.21
CA GLY A 245 -16.30 -0.39 -6.31
C GLY A 245 -16.18 0.79 -7.27
N ASP A 246 -17.06 0.83 -8.27
CA ASP A 246 -17.17 1.98 -9.17
C ASP A 246 -17.55 3.23 -8.38
N GLY A 247 -16.73 4.28 -8.44
CA GLY A 247 -16.92 5.53 -7.69
C GLY A 247 -16.26 5.58 -6.32
N THR A 248 -15.53 4.54 -5.88
CA THR A 248 -14.60 4.67 -4.75
C THR A 248 -13.42 5.57 -5.12
N VAL A 249 -13.08 6.49 -4.22
CA VAL A 249 -11.82 7.26 -4.26
C VAL A 249 -10.97 6.90 -3.03
N ALA A 250 -9.65 7.02 -3.13
CA ALA A 250 -8.71 6.71 -2.05
C ALA A 250 -7.64 7.79 -1.95
N ALA A 251 -7.29 8.17 -0.72
CA ALA A 251 -6.24 9.13 -0.40
C ALA A 251 -5.18 8.44 0.47
N ASP A 252 -3.92 8.86 0.34
CA ASP A 252 -2.84 8.31 1.16
C ASP A 252 -3.02 8.74 2.63
N MET A 253 -2.75 7.79 3.53
CA MET A 253 -2.96 7.92 4.97
C MET A 253 -1.63 7.86 5.72
N PHE A 254 -1.39 8.85 6.58
CA PHE A 254 -0.14 9.07 7.29
C PHE A 254 -0.37 9.03 8.80
N ILE A 255 0.70 8.71 9.55
CA ILE A 255 0.72 8.73 11.03
C ILE A 255 2.00 9.45 11.45
N LYS A 256 1.89 10.29 12.48
CA LYS A 256 3.02 11.05 13.02
C LYS A 256 3.58 10.36 14.25
N LYS A 257 4.90 10.32 14.34
CA LYS A 257 5.64 9.57 15.37
C LYS A 257 5.16 9.85 16.80
N ASP A 258 4.81 11.10 17.08
CA ASP A 258 4.42 11.57 18.41
C ASP A 258 2.89 11.68 18.57
N ASN A 259 2.09 11.36 17.54
CA ASN A 259 0.63 11.47 17.55
C ASN A 259 -0.07 10.41 16.65
N PRO A 260 -0.74 9.38 17.22
CA PRO A 260 -1.29 8.23 16.48
C PRO A 260 -2.63 8.49 15.78
N PHE A 261 -2.89 9.74 15.36
CA PHE A 261 -4.07 10.10 14.58
C PHE A 261 -3.94 9.69 13.10
N TYR A 262 -5.08 9.62 12.41
CA TYR A 262 -5.15 9.38 10.97
C TYR A 262 -5.04 10.69 10.19
N TYR A 263 -3.89 10.94 9.57
CA TYR A 263 -3.70 12.11 8.73
C TYR A 263 -3.90 11.79 7.25
N LEU A 264 -4.44 12.76 6.51
CA LEU A 264 -4.50 12.81 5.06
C LEU A 264 -3.76 14.07 4.57
N ASN A 265 -3.37 14.09 3.31
CA ASN A 265 -2.94 15.33 2.63
C ASN A 265 -4.11 15.91 1.83
N LEU A 266 -4.55 17.11 2.20
CA LEU A 266 -5.49 17.94 1.44
C LEU A 266 -4.68 18.88 0.53
N ASP A 267 -4.76 18.67 -0.78
CA ASP A 267 -4.13 19.48 -1.82
C ASP A 267 -4.84 20.83 -1.99
N ALA A 268 -6.19 20.81 -1.95
CA ALA A 268 -7.01 21.98 -2.20
C ALA A 268 -8.46 21.83 -1.70
N VAL A 269 -9.16 22.96 -1.63
CA VAL A 269 -10.63 23.02 -1.49
C VAL A 269 -11.19 23.82 -2.65
N SER A 270 -12.15 23.28 -3.39
CA SER A 270 -12.90 24.01 -4.41
C SER A 270 -14.27 24.44 -3.90
N VAL A 271 -14.68 25.65 -4.26
CA VAL A 271 -16.03 26.19 -4.02
C VAL A 271 -16.63 26.50 -5.39
N GLU A 272 -17.56 25.66 -5.86
CA GLU A 272 -17.85 25.53 -7.30
C GLU A 272 -16.53 25.42 -8.12
N ASP A 273 -16.38 26.14 -9.23
CA ASP A 273 -15.17 26.15 -10.07
C ASP A 273 -13.90 26.77 -9.42
N ASN A 274 -14.00 27.34 -8.21
CA ASN A 274 -12.93 28.13 -7.59
C ASN A 274 -12.04 27.27 -6.67
N ARG A 275 -11.01 26.63 -7.24
CA ARG A 275 -10.00 25.83 -6.51
C ARG A 275 -9.03 26.69 -5.71
N ILE A 276 -8.86 26.35 -4.43
CA ILE A 276 -8.00 27.04 -3.47
C ILE A 276 -6.91 26.07 -3.04
N GLU A 277 -5.68 26.29 -3.49
CA GLU A 277 -4.52 25.44 -3.18
C GLU A 277 -4.11 25.55 -1.70
N THR A 278 -3.79 24.43 -1.05
CA THR A 278 -2.98 24.46 0.19
C THR A 278 -1.52 24.74 -0.14
N LEU A 279 -1.02 24.27 -1.28
CA LEU A 279 0.34 24.48 -1.78
C LEU A 279 0.71 25.97 -1.82
N GLY A 280 1.86 26.30 -1.24
CA GLY A 280 2.32 27.69 -1.09
C GLY A 280 1.74 28.42 0.13
N THR A 281 0.88 27.77 0.93
CA THR A 281 0.45 28.25 2.25
C THR A 281 1.12 27.44 3.38
N PRO A 282 1.15 27.95 4.64
CA PRO A 282 1.62 27.20 5.80
C PRO A 282 0.75 25.99 6.20
N PHE A 283 -0.31 25.68 5.44
CA PHE A 283 -1.18 24.52 5.64
C PHE A 283 -0.85 23.36 4.68
N HIS A 284 0.11 23.52 3.77
CA HIS A 284 0.64 22.40 2.98
C HIS A 284 1.58 21.53 3.81
N ALA A 285 1.49 20.22 3.64
CA ALA A 285 2.42 19.22 4.16
C ALA A 285 2.51 18.06 3.17
N GLU A 286 3.58 17.26 3.28
CA GLU A 286 3.77 16.01 2.53
C GLU A 286 3.46 14.77 3.40
N ASP A 287 3.46 14.93 4.73
CA ASP A 287 3.29 13.89 5.76
C ASP A 287 1.96 13.99 6.53
N GLY A 288 0.93 14.57 5.90
CA GLY A 288 -0.41 14.75 6.46
C GLY A 288 -0.65 16.16 7.01
N ASN A 289 -1.57 16.92 6.42
CA ASN A 289 -1.96 18.25 6.93
C ASN A 289 -3.31 18.27 7.68
N ILE A 290 -4.17 17.27 7.48
CA ILE A 290 -5.51 17.21 8.09
C ILE A 290 -5.79 15.83 8.71
N VAL A 291 -6.37 15.81 9.90
CA VAL A 291 -6.80 14.59 10.60
C VAL A 291 -8.22 14.21 10.14
N ILE A 292 -8.48 12.93 9.84
CA ILE A 292 -9.86 12.44 9.63
C ILE A 292 -10.44 11.88 10.94
N ASP A 293 -11.35 12.66 11.54
CA ASP A 293 -11.88 12.42 12.88
C ASP A 293 -13.41 12.27 12.88
N SER A 294 -13.90 11.29 13.65
CA SER A 294 -15.32 10.99 13.84
C SER A 294 -15.90 11.60 15.12
N GLY A 295 -15.09 11.96 16.12
CA GLY A 295 -15.55 12.68 17.32
C GLY A 295 -15.86 14.14 17.03
N SER A 296 -15.00 14.82 16.26
CA SER A 296 -15.24 16.20 15.83
C SER A 296 -16.42 16.30 14.86
N THR A 297 -17.50 17.00 15.25
CA THR A 297 -18.68 17.20 14.38
C THR A 297 -18.36 17.95 13.08
N VAL A 298 -17.54 19.00 13.13
CA VAL A 298 -17.34 19.96 12.03
C VAL A 298 -15.90 19.99 11.53
N THR A 299 -15.68 20.55 10.35
CA THR A 299 -14.33 20.72 9.78
C THR A 299 -13.63 21.91 10.46
N TYR A 300 -12.35 21.73 10.82
CA TYR A 300 -11.50 22.79 11.37
C TYR A 300 -10.33 23.06 10.42
N PHE A 301 -10.16 24.32 10.02
CA PHE A 301 -9.03 24.76 9.20
C PHE A 301 -8.23 25.88 9.90
N PRO A 302 -6.91 26.00 9.67
CA PRO A 302 -6.12 27.12 10.18
C PRO A 302 -6.66 28.47 9.66
N VAL A 303 -6.73 29.50 10.50
CA VAL A 303 -7.31 30.82 10.16
C VAL A 303 -6.89 31.37 8.79
N SER A 304 -5.60 31.22 8.43
CA SER A 304 -5.03 31.70 7.17
C SER A 304 -5.69 31.08 5.94
N TYR A 305 -5.88 29.76 5.95
CA TYR A 305 -6.49 29.00 4.86
C TYR A 305 -8.03 29.06 4.91
N CYS A 306 -8.60 28.90 6.10
CA CYS A 306 -10.03 28.98 6.36
C CYS A 306 -10.67 30.28 5.82
N ASN A 307 -9.97 31.41 5.96
CA ASN A 307 -10.44 32.69 5.43
C ASN A 307 -10.43 32.78 3.89
N LEU A 308 -9.62 31.97 3.19
CA LEU A 308 -9.70 31.88 1.72
C LEU A 308 -10.99 31.14 1.31
N VAL A 309 -11.27 30.01 1.96
CA VAL A 309 -12.49 29.21 1.72
C VAL A 309 -13.75 30.01 2.04
N ARG A 310 -13.82 30.65 3.22
CA ARG A 310 -14.96 31.52 3.60
C ARG A 310 -15.18 32.65 2.59
N LYS A 311 -14.11 33.30 2.12
CA LYS A 311 -14.20 34.36 1.12
C LYS A 311 -14.72 33.86 -0.24
N ALA A 312 -14.38 32.64 -0.64
CA ALA A 312 -14.93 32.04 -1.86
C ALA A 312 -16.44 31.74 -1.70
N VAL A 313 -16.87 31.23 -0.55
CA VAL A 313 -18.30 31.05 -0.24
C VAL A 313 -19.04 32.40 -0.21
N GLU A 314 -18.47 33.44 0.41
CA GLU A 314 -19.00 34.83 0.39
C GLU A 314 -19.09 35.45 -1.01
N GLN A 315 -18.40 34.90 -2.02
CA GLN A 315 -18.49 35.36 -3.42
C GLN A 315 -19.62 34.68 -4.20
N VAL A 316 -20.13 33.53 -3.75
CA VAL A 316 -21.24 32.81 -4.40
C VAL A 316 -22.57 33.04 -3.67
N VAL A 317 -22.56 33.04 -2.33
CA VAL A 317 -23.79 33.17 -1.53
C VAL A 317 -24.35 34.60 -1.60
N THR A 318 -25.50 34.76 -2.24
CA THR A 318 -26.15 36.08 -2.43
C THR A 318 -26.98 36.55 -1.23
N ALA A 319 -27.12 35.73 -0.18
CA ALA A 319 -27.83 36.09 1.05
C ALA A 319 -27.00 37.04 1.94
N VAL A 320 -27.68 37.75 2.84
CA VAL A 320 -27.00 38.64 3.80
C VAL A 320 -26.38 37.80 4.92
N ARG A 321 -25.06 37.86 5.06
CA ARG A 321 -24.32 37.25 6.19
C ARG A 321 -24.81 37.84 7.52
N VAL A 322 -25.00 36.98 8.50
CA VAL A 322 -25.36 37.34 9.88
C VAL A 322 -24.34 36.81 10.89
N PRO A 323 -24.31 37.36 12.12
CA PRO A 323 -23.47 36.80 13.19
C PRO A 323 -23.89 35.38 13.53
N ASP A 324 -22.91 34.53 13.77
CA ASP A 324 -23.08 33.18 14.32
C ASP A 324 -23.66 33.26 15.77
N PRO A 325 -24.83 32.65 16.05
CA PRO A 325 -25.42 32.66 17.40
C PRO A 325 -24.62 31.89 18.45
N SER A 326 -23.77 30.94 18.05
CA SER A 326 -22.95 30.13 18.96
C SER A 326 -21.70 30.87 19.44
N GLY A 327 -21.22 31.86 18.67
CA GLY A 327 -19.99 32.60 18.94
C GLY A 327 -18.72 32.01 18.31
N ASN A 328 -18.81 30.90 17.56
CA ASN A 328 -17.68 30.20 16.95
C ASN A 328 -17.16 30.84 15.63
N ASP A 329 -17.65 32.04 15.27
CA ASP A 329 -17.43 32.73 13.98
C ASP A 329 -17.67 31.82 12.75
N MET A 330 -18.69 30.98 12.80
CA MET A 330 -19.17 30.29 11.58
C MET A 330 -19.70 31.29 10.55
N LEU A 331 -19.66 30.90 9.27
CA LEU A 331 -20.16 31.73 8.17
C LEU A 331 -21.67 31.49 7.98
N CYS A 332 -22.50 32.31 8.62
CA CYS A 332 -23.95 32.11 8.71
C CYS A 332 -24.79 33.10 7.88
N TYR A 333 -25.94 32.64 7.37
CA TYR A 333 -26.88 33.39 6.53
C TYR A 333 -28.33 32.96 6.78
N PHE A 334 -29.30 33.88 6.63
CA PHE A 334 -30.72 33.51 6.55
C PHE A 334 -31.11 33.14 5.11
N SER A 335 -31.88 32.06 4.94
CA SER A 335 -32.42 31.58 3.66
C SER A 335 -33.70 30.77 3.86
N GLU A 336 -34.54 30.69 2.82
CA GLU A 336 -35.69 29.76 2.77
C GLU A 336 -35.32 28.38 2.21
N THR A 337 -34.12 28.23 1.63
CA THR A 337 -33.60 26.95 1.11
C THR A 337 -32.08 26.85 1.21
N ILE A 338 -31.56 25.63 1.32
CA ILE A 338 -30.14 25.32 1.22
C ILE A 338 -29.58 25.45 -0.22
N ASP A 339 -30.45 25.58 -1.24
CA ASP A 339 -30.05 25.64 -2.64
C ASP A 339 -29.12 26.80 -2.99
N ILE A 340 -29.15 27.90 -2.21
CA ILE A 340 -28.34 29.10 -2.44
C ILE A 340 -26.84 28.92 -2.13
N PHE A 341 -26.47 27.83 -1.45
CA PHE A 341 -25.10 27.59 -1.02
C PHE A 341 -24.30 26.84 -2.09
N PRO A 342 -23.00 27.13 -2.26
CA PRO A 342 -22.17 26.41 -3.21
C PRO A 342 -21.85 24.98 -2.75
N VAL A 343 -21.71 24.08 -3.72
CA VAL A 343 -21.06 22.77 -3.55
C VAL A 343 -19.57 22.99 -3.24
N ILE A 344 -19.02 22.15 -2.37
CA ILE A 344 -17.61 22.20 -1.97
C ILE A 344 -16.97 20.84 -2.29
N THR A 345 -15.78 20.86 -2.89
CA THR A 345 -14.99 19.64 -3.15
C THR A 345 -13.71 19.70 -2.33
N MET A 346 -13.44 18.64 -1.56
CA MET A 346 -12.15 18.43 -0.91
C MET A 346 -11.26 17.63 -1.87
N HIS A 347 -10.09 18.16 -2.21
CA HIS A 347 -9.12 17.48 -3.08
C HIS A 347 -8.00 16.92 -2.23
N PHE A 348 -7.90 15.60 -2.12
CA PHE A 348 -6.83 14.93 -1.39
C PHE A 348 -5.75 14.39 -2.36
N SER A 349 -4.50 14.32 -1.88
CA SER A 349 -3.40 13.71 -2.64
C SER A 349 -3.72 12.25 -3.00
N GLY A 350 -3.13 11.76 -4.09
CA GLY A 350 -3.57 10.52 -4.76
C GLY A 350 -4.72 10.73 -5.75
N GLY A 351 -5.30 11.94 -5.82
CA GLY A 351 -6.36 12.30 -6.77
C GLY A 351 -7.78 11.99 -6.29
N ALA A 352 -7.99 11.91 -4.98
CA ALA A 352 -9.31 11.72 -4.38
C ALA A 352 -10.06 13.06 -4.27
N ASP A 353 -10.90 13.31 -5.28
CA ASP A 353 -11.84 14.45 -5.31
C ASP A 353 -13.15 14.06 -4.62
N LEU A 354 -13.31 14.47 -3.36
CA LEU A 354 -14.51 14.23 -2.57
C LEU A 354 -15.48 15.41 -2.69
N VAL A 355 -16.47 15.26 -3.59
CA VAL A 355 -17.54 16.26 -3.80
C VAL A 355 -18.58 16.13 -2.70
N LEU A 356 -18.72 17.17 -1.88
CA LEU A 356 -19.59 17.17 -0.70
C LEU A 356 -20.95 17.82 -0.99
N ASP A 357 -22.04 17.17 -0.57
CA ASP A 357 -23.37 17.74 -0.66
C ASP A 357 -23.49 18.97 0.25
N LYS A 358 -24.46 19.85 -0.05
CA LYS A 358 -24.76 21.02 0.80
C LYS A 358 -25.15 20.58 2.21
N TYR A 359 -25.78 19.42 2.38
CA TYR A 359 -26.04 18.88 3.72
C TYR A 359 -24.75 18.62 4.53
N ASN A 360 -23.69 18.11 3.91
CA ASN A 360 -22.41 17.87 4.57
C ASN A 360 -21.77 19.17 5.07
N MET A 361 -21.86 20.24 4.27
CA MET A 361 -21.10 21.47 4.50
C MET A 361 -21.90 22.63 5.13
N TYR A 362 -23.22 22.54 5.24
CA TYR A 362 -24.04 23.57 5.89
C TYR A 362 -24.98 22.96 6.94
N MET A 363 -25.00 23.57 8.13
CA MET A 363 -25.87 23.23 9.24
C MET A 363 -27.05 24.20 9.32
N GLU A 364 -28.28 23.70 9.43
CA GLU A 364 -29.46 24.52 9.71
C GLU A 364 -29.74 24.60 11.22
N SER A 365 -30.14 25.77 11.71
CA SER A 365 -30.55 25.93 13.12
C SER A 365 -31.88 25.22 13.42
N ASN A 366 -32.07 24.75 14.66
CA ASN A 366 -33.33 24.16 15.14
C ASN A 366 -34.56 25.10 15.03
N SER A 367 -34.36 26.40 14.85
CA SER A 367 -35.42 27.39 14.58
C SER A 367 -35.86 27.47 13.11
N GLY A 368 -35.13 26.80 12.20
CA GLY A 368 -35.29 26.88 10.76
C GLY A 368 -34.71 28.15 10.13
N GLY A 369 -34.32 28.07 8.86
CA GLY A 369 -34.01 29.20 7.98
C GLY A 369 -32.68 29.94 8.25
N LEU A 370 -31.94 29.61 9.30
CA LEU A 370 -30.55 30.05 9.49
C LEU A 370 -29.61 28.91 9.15
N PHE A 371 -28.73 29.12 8.18
CA PHE A 371 -27.75 28.15 7.71
C PHE A 371 -26.33 28.66 7.97
N CYS A 372 -25.45 27.80 8.49
CA CYS A 372 -24.05 28.11 8.79
C CYS A 372 -23.11 27.10 8.11
N LEU A 373 -22.04 27.59 7.49
CA LEU A 373 -20.95 26.76 6.96
C LEU A 373 -20.29 25.95 8.09
N ALA A 374 -20.20 24.63 7.93
CA ALA A 374 -19.63 23.68 8.89
C ALA A 374 -18.08 23.66 8.87
N ILE A 375 -17.47 24.84 8.74
CA ILE A 375 -16.02 25.06 8.80
C ILE A 375 -15.72 26.14 9.85
N ILE A 376 -14.94 25.80 10.88
CA ILE A 376 -14.44 26.73 11.89
C ILE A 376 -12.99 27.13 11.59
N CYS A 377 -12.68 28.42 11.77
CA CYS A 377 -11.34 28.97 11.56
C CYS A 377 -10.56 29.08 12.88
N ASN A 378 -9.78 28.05 13.24
CA ASN A 378 -9.06 28.06 14.51
C ASN A 378 -7.60 28.55 14.40
N ASN A 379 -7.08 29.14 15.48
CA ASN A 379 -5.77 29.79 15.60
C ASN A 379 -4.85 28.88 16.45
N PRO A 380 -3.67 28.47 15.97
CA PRO A 380 -3.22 27.10 16.23
C PRO A 380 -2.51 26.89 17.58
N THR A 381 -3.09 25.99 18.37
CA THR A 381 -2.36 24.96 19.14
C THR A 381 -2.64 23.55 18.63
N GLN A 382 -3.54 23.41 17.65
CA GLN A 382 -4.20 22.17 17.22
C GLN A 382 -4.02 21.95 15.71
N GLU A 383 -4.19 20.69 15.30
CA GLU A 383 -4.12 20.24 13.91
C GLU A 383 -5.43 20.56 13.17
N ALA A 384 -5.44 20.51 11.84
CA ALA A 384 -6.68 20.66 11.07
C ALA A 384 -7.47 19.35 11.12
N ILE A 385 -8.81 19.43 11.07
CA ILE A 385 -9.68 18.26 11.25
C ILE A 385 -10.77 18.21 10.17
N PHE A 386 -10.96 17.04 9.57
CA PHE A 386 -12.04 16.69 8.64
C PHE A 386 -13.13 15.91 9.41
N GLY A 387 -14.02 16.64 10.08
CA GLY A 387 -15.02 16.09 11.02
C GLY A 387 -16.19 15.32 10.40
N ASN A 388 -16.96 14.66 11.27
CA ASN A 388 -17.99 13.66 10.93
C ASN A 388 -19.13 14.18 10.03
N ARG A 389 -19.48 15.47 10.08
CA ARG A 389 -20.50 16.04 9.19
C ARG A 389 -20.07 16.00 7.72
N ALA A 390 -18.79 16.21 7.45
CA ALA A 390 -18.25 16.14 6.09
C ALA A 390 -18.18 14.69 5.58
N GLN A 391 -18.09 13.70 6.48
CA GLN A 391 -18.08 12.26 6.18
C GLN A 391 -19.49 11.65 5.97
N ASN A 392 -20.57 12.38 6.32
CA ASN A 392 -21.93 11.85 6.26
C ASN A 392 -22.37 11.39 4.86
N ASN A 393 -23.13 10.31 4.81
CA ASN A 393 -23.62 9.60 3.61
C ASN A 393 -22.52 8.97 2.73
N PHE A 394 -21.25 9.03 3.12
CA PHE A 394 -20.18 8.25 2.51
C PHE A 394 -19.95 6.95 3.30
N LEU A 395 -19.67 5.86 2.58
CA LEU A 395 -19.06 4.67 3.17
C LEU A 395 -17.55 4.92 3.26
N VAL A 396 -17.09 5.37 4.43
CA VAL A 396 -15.69 5.65 4.71
C VAL A 396 -14.99 4.35 5.09
N GLY A 397 -13.83 4.09 4.48
CA GLY A 397 -12.97 2.95 4.78
C GLY A 397 -11.59 3.41 5.21
N TYR A 398 -11.07 2.80 6.26
CA TYR A 398 -9.69 2.93 6.73
C TYR A 398 -9.01 1.61 6.44
N ASP A 399 -7.92 1.66 5.67
CA ASP A 399 -6.95 0.57 5.61
C ASP A 399 -5.66 1.04 6.28
N SER A 400 -5.61 0.87 7.60
CA SER A 400 -4.38 1.07 8.36
C SER A 400 -3.66 -0.24 8.65
N SER A 401 -3.95 -1.31 7.89
CA SER A 401 -3.33 -2.62 8.11
C SER A 401 -1.82 -2.55 7.91
N SER A 402 -1.33 -1.91 6.85
CA SER A 402 0.10 -1.63 6.64
C SER A 402 0.75 -0.80 7.76
N LEU A 403 -0.04 0.02 8.46
CA LEU A 403 0.41 1.04 9.41
C LEU A 403 0.42 0.56 10.88
N LEU A 404 -0.57 -0.23 11.32
CA LEU A 404 -0.60 -0.84 12.66
C LEU A 404 0.62 -1.73 12.92
N LEU A 405 1.27 -2.12 11.82
CA LEU A 405 2.31 -3.11 11.77
C LEU A 405 3.69 -2.50 11.60
N GLN A 406 3.84 -1.17 11.76
CA GLN A 406 5.13 -0.46 11.85
C GLN A 406 5.91 -0.77 13.15
N GLY A 407 5.95 -2.05 13.52
CA GLY A 407 7.02 -2.59 14.35
C GLY A 407 8.37 -2.49 13.64
N ALA A 408 9.41 -2.96 14.32
CA ALA A 408 10.80 -2.88 13.90
C ALA A 408 11.10 -3.70 12.61
N SER A 409 10.70 -3.17 11.44
CA SER A 409 10.84 -3.82 10.14
C SER A 409 12.32 -4.00 9.73
N PRO A 410 12.78 -5.23 9.46
CA PRO A 410 14.15 -5.47 9.01
C PRO A 410 14.39 -4.93 7.60
N TYR A 411 15.61 -4.46 7.33
CA TYR A 411 16.03 -4.10 5.98
C TYR A 411 17.54 -4.35 5.78
N ALA A 412 17.96 -4.51 4.53
CA ALA A 412 19.36 -4.53 4.16
C ALA A 412 19.61 -3.66 2.92
N ASP A 413 20.79 -3.04 2.85
CA ASP A 413 21.25 -2.39 1.63
C ASP A 413 21.63 -3.45 0.60
N THR A 414 21.27 -3.22 -0.67
CA THR A 414 21.54 -4.11 -1.79
C THR A 414 22.62 -3.56 -2.70
N LEU A 415 23.44 -4.47 -3.23
CA LEU A 415 24.57 -4.19 -4.11
C LEU A 415 24.35 -4.95 -5.43
N TYR A 416 24.59 -4.28 -6.56
CA TYR A 416 24.63 -4.92 -7.87
C TYR A 416 26.07 -5.32 -8.21
N ASP A 417 26.27 -6.57 -8.66
CA ASP A 417 27.55 -7.02 -9.21
C ASP A 417 27.32 -7.83 -10.50
N TYR A 418 27.71 -7.24 -11.63
CA TYR A 418 27.55 -7.71 -13.03
C TYR A 418 26.14 -8.14 -13.49
N SER A 419 25.53 -9.11 -12.84
CA SER A 419 24.25 -9.72 -13.20
C SER A 419 23.44 -10.23 -12.00
N ILE A 420 24.01 -10.17 -10.79
CA ILE A 420 23.40 -10.65 -9.55
C ILE A 420 23.21 -9.51 -8.56
N TYR A 421 22.26 -9.69 -7.63
CA TYR A 421 21.96 -8.74 -6.57
C TYR A 421 22.31 -9.34 -5.21
N LEU A 422 23.14 -8.64 -4.44
CA LEU A 422 23.67 -9.08 -3.17
C LEU A 422 23.06 -8.28 -2.03
N MET A 423 22.79 -8.93 -0.90
CA MET A 423 22.45 -8.26 0.37
C MET A 423 23.52 -8.54 1.43
N LYS A 424 23.54 -7.68 2.46
CA LYS A 424 24.35 -7.87 3.67
C LYS A 424 23.50 -8.39 4.82
N LEU A 425 24.03 -9.36 5.54
CA LEU A 425 23.53 -9.81 6.84
C LEU A 425 24.71 -10.24 7.72
N GLN A 426 24.48 -10.32 9.03
CA GLN A 426 25.47 -10.79 9.98
C GLN A 426 25.11 -12.18 10.52
N VAL A 427 26.13 -13.00 10.77
CA VAL A 427 26.02 -14.38 11.23
C VAL A 427 26.96 -14.59 12.43
N GLY A 428 26.49 -15.25 13.48
CA GLY A 428 27.30 -15.66 14.63
C GLY A 428 27.45 -14.66 15.78
N THR A 429 28.07 -15.14 16.86
CA THR A 429 28.37 -14.34 18.06
C THR A 429 29.86 -14.45 18.40
N PRO A 430 30.69 -13.40 18.24
CA PRO A 430 30.32 -12.04 17.79
C PRO A 430 29.88 -11.98 16.32
N PRO A 431 29.06 -10.99 15.93
CA PRO A 431 28.53 -10.88 14.57
C PRO A 431 29.63 -10.77 13.50
N PHE A 432 29.49 -11.57 12.44
CA PHE A 432 30.36 -11.62 11.28
C PHE A 432 29.54 -11.29 10.03
N GLU A 433 29.89 -10.22 9.30
CA GLU A 433 29.21 -9.82 8.08
C GLU A 433 29.48 -10.82 6.94
N ILE A 434 28.41 -11.29 6.30
CA ILE A 434 28.46 -11.99 5.00
C ILE A 434 27.80 -11.13 3.93
N VAL A 435 28.23 -11.36 2.69
CA VAL A 435 27.65 -10.73 1.49
C VAL A 435 27.13 -11.87 0.63
N ALA A 436 25.81 -11.98 0.46
CA ALA A 436 25.18 -13.15 -0.14
C ALA A 436 24.11 -12.73 -1.16
N GLU A 437 23.90 -13.58 -2.15
CA GLU A 437 22.95 -13.30 -3.24
C GLU A 437 21.49 -13.38 -2.77
N ILE A 438 20.65 -12.52 -3.35
CA ILE A 438 19.21 -12.41 -3.07
C ILE A 438 18.48 -13.34 -4.03
N ASP A 439 17.96 -14.47 -3.54
CA ASP A 439 17.44 -15.55 -4.39
C ASP A 439 16.02 -15.97 -4.00
N THR A 440 15.01 -15.41 -4.67
CA THR A 440 13.61 -15.83 -4.55
C THR A 440 13.29 -17.16 -5.24
N GLY A 441 14.25 -17.73 -5.98
CA GLY A 441 14.21 -19.07 -6.57
C GLY A 441 14.69 -20.20 -5.64
N SER A 442 15.31 -19.91 -4.48
CA SER A 442 15.78 -20.95 -3.56
C SER A 442 15.30 -20.81 -2.10
N ASP A 443 15.44 -21.93 -1.37
CA ASP A 443 14.97 -22.12 0.00
C ASP A 443 16.07 -21.77 1.01
N ILE A 444 17.22 -22.45 0.97
CA ILE A 444 18.20 -22.39 2.06
C ILE A 444 19.09 -21.13 2.08
N ILE A 445 19.17 -20.43 3.22
CA ILE A 445 20.28 -19.51 3.51
C ILE A 445 21.57 -20.31 3.68
N TRP A 446 22.62 -20.04 2.90
CA TRP A 446 23.92 -20.69 3.09
C TRP A 446 25.12 -19.74 2.86
N THR A 447 26.25 -20.07 3.47
CA THR A 447 27.54 -19.36 3.30
C THR A 447 28.71 -20.34 3.32
N GLN A 448 29.82 -20.00 2.65
CA GLN A 448 31.05 -20.79 2.74
C GLN A 448 31.61 -20.79 4.17
N CYS A 449 32.05 -21.97 4.62
CA CYS A 449 32.48 -22.26 5.99
C CYS A 449 33.91 -22.83 6.06
N MET A 450 34.66 -22.49 7.10
CA MET A 450 35.93 -23.17 7.41
C MET A 450 35.70 -24.49 8.18
N PRO A 451 36.45 -25.58 7.87
CA PRO A 451 37.37 -25.72 6.75
C PRO A 451 36.62 -25.93 5.42
N CYS A 452 37.04 -25.23 4.36
CA CYS A 452 36.38 -25.22 3.06
C CYS A 452 37.23 -26.00 2.03
N PRO A 453 37.17 -27.35 1.98
CA PRO A 453 38.08 -28.16 1.16
C PRO A 453 37.94 -27.95 -0.35
N ASN A 454 36.72 -27.75 -0.84
CA ASN A 454 36.39 -27.72 -2.28
C ASN A 454 35.56 -26.46 -2.61
N CYS A 455 36.13 -25.29 -2.35
CA CYS A 455 35.39 -24.02 -2.34
C CYS A 455 35.91 -23.02 -3.39
N TYR A 456 35.02 -22.18 -3.92
CA TYR A 456 35.40 -21.08 -4.82
C TYR A 456 36.08 -19.94 -4.05
N SER A 457 36.86 -19.11 -4.76
CA SER A 457 37.56 -17.98 -4.17
C SER A 457 36.64 -16.77 -4.07
N GLN A 458 36.45 -16.27 -2.84
CA GLN A 458 35.69 -15.06 -2.49
C GLN A 458 36.62 -13.96 -1.94
N PHE A 459 36.24 -12.70 -2.10
CA PHE A 459 36.88 -11.53 -1.48
C PHE A 459 36.42 -11.32 -0.03
N ALA A 460 35.14 -11.56 0.24
CA ALA A 460 34.61 -11.57 1.61
C ALA A 460 35.35 -12.65 2.44
N PRO A 461 35.56 -12.45 3.76
CA PRO A 461 36.12 -13.50 4.61
C PRO A 461 35.21 -14.74 4.65
N ILE A 462 35.80 -15.95 4.70
CA ILE A 462 35.04 -17.20 4.89
C ILE A 462 34.65 -17.32 6.38
N PHE A 463 33.40 -17.68 6.66
CA PHE A 463 32.91 -17.84 8.03
C PHE A 463 33.65 -18.97 8.75
N ASP A 464 34.00 -18.77 10.02
CA ASP A 464 34.66 -19.78 10.85
C ASP A 464 33.76 -20.16 12.04
N PRO A 465 33.01 -21.27 11.93
CA PRO A 465 32.14 -21.77 13.00
C PRO A 465 32.82 -21.92 14.36
N SER A 466 34.14 -22.16 14.40
CA SER A 466 34.88 -22.33 15.66
C SER A 466 35.08 -21.01 16.44
N LYS A 467 34.80 -19.86 15.82
CA LYS A 467 34.86 -18.53 16.45
C LYS A 467 33.51 -18.02 16.95
N SER A 468 32.40 -18.64 16.54
CA SER A 468 31.06 -18.27 17.00
C SER A 468 30.69 -19.06 18.26
N SER A 469 30.21 -18.34 19.28
CA SER A 469 29.68 -18.93 20.51
C SER A 469 28.22 -19.40 20.39
N THR A 470 27.53 -19.06 19.30
CA THR A 470 26.13 -19.44 19.05
C THR A 470 25.97 -20.53 17.99
N PHE A 471 27.03 -20.88 17.25
CA PHE A 471 27.01 -21.96 16.26
C PHE A 471 26.70 -23.33 16.88
N ARG A 472 25.71 -24.03 16.35
CA ARG A 472 25.37 -25.41 16.74
C ARG A 472 25.06 -26.27 15.53
N GLU A 473 25.96 -27.20 15.20
CA GLU A 473 25.73 -28.23 14.19
C GLU A 473 24.43 -29.01 14.48
N GLN A 474 23.54 -29.07 13.49
CA GLN A 474 22.25 -29.75 13.60
C GLN A 474 22.45 -31.27 13.47
N ARG A 475 21.76 -32.06 14.30
CA ARG A 475 21.97 -33.52 14.39
C ARG A 475 20.77 -34.36 13.96
N CYS A 476 20.92 -35.00 12.82
CA CYS A 476 19.93 -35.87 12.18
C CYS A 476 20.22 -37.33 12.54
N ASN A 477 19.35 -37.94 13.36
CA ASN A 477 19.51 -39.32 13.86
C ASN A 477 20.87 -39.59 14.53
N GLY A 478 21.43 -38.58 15.22
CA GLY A 478 22.74 -38.62 15.91
C GLY A 478 23.94 -38.20 15.06
N ASN A 479 23.84 -38.30 13.73
CA ASN A 479 24.85 -37.83 12.79
C ASN A 479 24.64 -36.34 12.44
N SER A 480 25.62 -35.72 11.78
CA SER A 480 25.47 -34.38 11.21
C SER A 480 24.34 -34.35 10.17
N CYS A 481 23.47 -33.34 10.24
CA CYS A 481 22.53 -33.05 9.16
C CYS A 481 23.32 -32.49 7.96
N HIS A 482 23.30 -33.19 6.83
CA HIS A 482 23.93 -32.73 5.59
C HIS A 482 22.88 -32.14 4.64
N TYR A 483 23.28 -31.12 3.88
CA TYR A 483 22.48 -30.57 2.78
C TYR A 483 23.28 -30.62 1.47
N GLU A 484 22.54 -30.67 0.36
CA GLU A 484 23.02 -30.55 -1.01
C GLU A 484 21.97 -29.78 -1.80
N ILE A 485 22.38 -28.69 -2.44
CA ILE A 485 21.55 -27.89 -3.35
C ILE A 485 22.30 -27.73 -4.68
N ILE A 486 21.58 -27.91 -5.80
CA ILE A 486 22.11 -27.82 -7.17
C ILE A 486 21.22 -26.84 -7.92
N TYR A 487 21.83 -25.82 -8.53
CA TYR A 487 21.13 -24.75 -9.25
C TYR A 487 20.97 -25.08 -10.74
N ALA A 488 20.15 -24.31 -11.46
CA ALA A 488 19.82 -24.58 -12.86
C ALA A 488 21.05 -24.53 -13.80
N ASP A 489 22.05 -23.72 -13.47
CA ASP A 489 23.35 -23.62 -14.15
C ASP A 489 24.29 -24.83 -13.90
N LYS A 490 23.89 -25.75 -13.01
CA LYS A 490 24.64 -26.93 -12.51
C LYS A 490 25.81 -26.60 -11.57
N THR A 491 25.80 -25.41 -10.99
CA THR A 491 26.56 -25.14 -9.77
C THR A 491 25.87 -25.75 -8.56
N TYR A 492 26.58 -25.87 -7.44
CA TYR A 492 26.04 -26.50 -6.25
C TYR A 492 26.70 -26.00 -4.97
N SER A 493 26.03 -26.23 -3.85
CA SER A 493 26.59 -26.12 -2.50
C SER A 493 26.27 -27.37 -1.69
N LYS A 494 27.26 -27.87 -0.94
CA LYS A 494 27.13 -29.04 -0.05
C LYS A 494 27.83 -28.75 1.27
N GLY A 495 27.23 -29.21 2.37
CA GLY A 495 27.79 -28.93 3.69
C GLY A 495 27.03 -29.60 4.82
N ILE A 496 26.97 -28.90 5.96
CA ILE A 496 26.17 -29.26 7.14
C ILE A 496 25.13 -28.18 7.43
N LEU A 497 23.98 -28.58 7.94
CA LEU A 497 23.03 -27.66 8.56
C LEU A 497 23.46 -27.36 9.99
N ALA A 498 23.31 -26.12 10.41
CA ALA A 498 23.58 -25.66 11.77
C ALA A 498 22.56 -24.58 12.17
N THR A 499 22.23 -24.49 13.46
CA THR A 499 21.55 -23.31 13.99
C THR A 499 22.57 -22.27 14.45
N GLU A 500 22.28 -21.01 14.20
CA GLU A 500 23.18 -19.87 14.45
C GLU A 500 22.35 -18.59 14.68
N THR A 501 22.96 -17.55 15.23
CA THR A 501 22.35 -16.22 15.31
C THR A 501 22.53 -15.50 13.97
N VAL A 502 21.44 -15.08 13.33
CA VAL A 502 21.46 -14.16 12.19
C VAL A 502 21.02 -12.76 12.66
N THR A 503 21.58 -11.70 12.08
CA THR A 503 21.27 -10.32 12.48
C THR A 503 21.25 -9.37 11.29
N ILE A 504 20.22 -8.51 11.25
CA ILE A 504 19.91 -7.58 10.14
C ILE A 504 19.54 -6.21 10.76
N PRO A 505 19.88 -5.06 10.13
CA PRO A 505 19.38 -3.75 10.54
C PRO A 505 17.86 -3.66 10.60
N SER A 506 17.32 -2.77 11.43
CA SER A 506 15.89 -2.50 11.52
C SER A 506 15.59 -1.01 11.54
N THR A 507 14.40 -0.62 11.06
CA THR A 507 13.97 0.79 11.02
C THR A 507 13.70 1.41 12.40
N SER A 508 13.68 0.62 13.47
CA SER A 508 13.68 1.12 14.85
C SER A 508 15.02 1.72 15.29
N GLY A 509 16.11 1.42 14.57
CA GLY A 509 17.49 1.74 14.96
C GLY A 509 18.15 0.68 15.85
N GLU A 510 17.38 -0.29 16.36
CA GLU A 510 17.91 -1.50 17.00
C GLU A 510 18.22 -2.58 15.93
N LEU A 511 18.93 -3.63 16.34
CA LEU A 511 19.22 -4.77 15.46
C LEU A 511 18.10 -5.82 15.53
N PHE A 512 17.65 -6.32 14.38
CA PHE A 512 16.75 -7.47 14.31
C PHE A 512 17.58 -8.75 14.42
N VAL A 513 17.42 -9.48 15.52
CA VAL A 513 18.24 -10.64 15.88
C VAL A 513 17.41 -11.91 15.85
N MET A 514 17.67 -12.78 14.87
CA MET A 514 17.06 -14.11 14.77
C MET A 514 18.00 -15.12 15.42
N ALA A 515 17.67 -15.56 16.63
CA ALA A 515 18.42 -16.59 17.33
C ALA A 515 18.02 -18.00 16.85
N GLU A 516 18.98 -18.91 16.82
CA GLU A 516 18.81 -20.32 16.43
C GLU A 516 18.29 -20.54 14.98
N THR A 517 18.46 -19.56 14.09
CA THR A 517 18.21 -19.67 12.64
C THR A 517 19.02 -20.81 12.01
N THR A 518 18.35 -21.69 11.25
CA THR A 518 19.01 -22.76 10.50
C THR A 518 19.67 -22.21 9.24
N ILE A 519 20.97 -22.47 9.09
CA ILE A 519 21.78 -22.07 7.95
C ILE A 519 22.57 -23.25 7.37
N GLY A 520 22.83 -23.19 6.06
CA GLY A 520 23.76 -24.06 5.36
C GLY A 520 25.21 -23.60 5.52
N CYS A 521 26.02 -24.39 6.22
CA CYS A 521 27.45 -24.18 6.37
C CYS A 521 28.19 -24.94 5.26
N GLY A 522 28.48 -24.26 4.14
CA GLY A 522 28.94 -24.85 2.87
C GLY A 522 30.44 -25.16 2.84
N LEU A 523 30.79 -26.41 2.51
CA LEU A 523 32.14 -26.97 2.57
C LEU A 523 32.65 -27.45 1.20
N ASP A 524 31.75 -27.71 0.26
CA ASP A 524 32.05 -28.10 -1.12
C ASP A 524 31.09 -27.36 -2.06
N ASN A 525 31.61 -26.31 -2.70
CA ASN A 525 30.85 -25.33 -3.47
C ASN A 525 31.62 -25.06 -4.79
N THR A 526 31.58 -26.01 -5.73
CA THR A 526 32.34 -25.93 -7.00
C THR A 526 31.47 -25.51 -8.19
N ASN A 527 32.09 -25.36 -9.36
CA ASN A 527 31.54 -24.79 -10.60
C ASN A 527 31.12 -23.30 -10.56
N LEU A 528 30.78 -22.74 -9.38
CA LEU A 528 30.41 -21.32 -9.17
C LEU A 528 31.41 -20.28 -9.71
N GLN A 529 32.64 -20.70 -10.04
CA GLN A 529 33.64 -19.85 -10.67
C GLN A 529 33.34 -19.49 -12.15
N TYR A 530 32.36 -20.14 -12.80
CA TYR A 530 32.07 -19.97 -14.23
C TYR A 530 30.72 -19.32 -14.57
N SER A 531 29.84 -19.05 -13.61
CA SER A 531 28.46 -18.57 -13.84
C SER A 531 28.19 -17.13 -13.38
N GLY A 532 29.22 -16.28 -13.28
CA GLY A 532 29.08 -14.88 -12.84
C GLY A 532 29.17 -14.67 -11.33
N PHE A 533 28.87 -15.72 -10.53
CA PHE A 533 29.05 -15.84 -9.06
C PHE A 533 30.45 -15.48 -8.49
N ALA A 534 31.40 -15.06 -9.32
CA ALA A 534 32.81 -15.03 -8.98
C ALA A 534 33.19 -13.81 -8.11
N SER A 535 33.65 -14.13 -6.89
CA SER A 535 34.44 -13.31 -5.96
C SER A 535 33.76 -12.29 -5.05
N SER A 536 32.63 -11.69 -5.39
CA SER A 536 31.92 -10.75 -4.49
C SER A 536 31.13 -11.47 -3.39
N SER A 537 30.34 -12.48 -3.77
CA SER A 537 29.49 -13.26 -2.87
C SER A 537 30.28 -14.27 -2.02
N SER A 538 29.73 -14.58 -0.84
CA SER A 538 30.13 -15.69 0.03
C SER A 538 29.06 -16.78 0.19
N GLY A 539 27.90 -16.64 -0.47
CA GLY A 539 26.74 -17.51 -0.27
C GLY A 539 25.45 -17.01 -0.92
N ILE A 540 24.31 -17.58 -0.53
CA ILE A 540 22.98 -17.20 -1.04
C ILE A 540 22.00 -17.10 0.13
N VAL A 541 21.11 -16.13 0.06
CA VAL A 541 19.92 -15.98 0.91
C VAL A 541 18.72 -16.48 0.12
N GLY A 542 18.29 -17.71 0.40
CA GLY A 542 17.01 -18.21 -0.09
C GLY A 542 15.85 -17.40 0.48
N LEU A 543 14.96 -16.97 -0.42
CA LEU A 543 13.80 -16.12 -0.15
C LEU A 543 12.48 -16.69 -0.69
N ASN A 544 12.43 -17.97 -1.08
CA ASN A 544 11.16 -18.64 -1.41
C ASN A 544 10.36 -19.05 -0.16
N MET A 545 9.13 -19.55 -0.33
CA MET A 545 8.24 -19.92 0.78
C MET A 545 8.56 -21.29 1.42
N GLY A 546 9.79 -21.79 1.25
CA GLY A 546 10.31 -22.99 1.90
C GLY A 546 10.72 -22.74 3.36
N PRO A 547 10.91 -23.81 4.16
CA PRO A 547 11.12 -23.70 5.61
C PRO A 547 12.56 -23.35 6.04
N LEU A 548 13.52 -23.25 5.11
CA LEU A 548 14.92 -22.88 5.37
C LEU A 548 15.26 -21.47 4.87
N SER A 549 14.28 -20.75 4.32
CA SER A 549 14.43 -19.38 3.84
C SER A 549 14.50 -18.36 4.97
N LEU A 550 15.03 -17.17 4.64
CA LEU A 550 15.15 -16.09 5.62
C LEU A 550 13.77 -15.66 6.15
N ILE A 551 12.80 -15.53 5.24
CA ILE A 551 11.44 -15.07 5.56
C ILE A 551 10.62 -16.07 6.39
N SER A 552 10.85 -17.37 6.21
CA SER A 552 10.18 -18.42 6.99
C SER A 552 10.81 -18.63 8.37
N GLN A 553 12.00 -18.08 8.59
CA GLN A 553 12.72 -18.10 9.87
C GLN A 553 12.73 -16.73 10.57
N MET A 554 12.15 -15.71 9.93
CA MET A 554 11.83 -14.41 10.55
C MET A 554 10.58 -14.55 11.42
N ASP A 555 10.75 -14.40 12.74
CA ASP A 555 9.65 -14.28 13.71
C ASP A 555 8.99 -12.88 13.60
N LEU A 556 8.32 -12.66 12.47
CA LEU A 556 7.57 -11.44 12.15
C LEU A 556 6.06 -11.76 12.15
N PRO A 557 5.20 -10.83 12.60
CA PRO A 557 3.75 -11.07 12.59
C PRO A 557 3.14 -11.29 11.19
N TYR A 558 3.85 -10.92 10.13
CA TYR A 558 3.47 -11.08 8.72
C TYR A 558 4.63 -11.72 7.95
N PRO A 559 4.82 -13.04 8.08
CA PRO A 559 5.94 -13.74 7.47
C PRO A 559 5.79 -13.77 5.93
N GLY A 560 6.90 -13.56 5.23
CA GLY A 560 6.94 -13.60 3.76
C GLY A 560 6.68 -12.27 3.04
N LEU A 561 6.41 -11.16 3.74
CA LEU A 561 6.42 -9.85 3.10
C LEU A 561 7.86 -9.41 2.76
N ILE A 562 8.13 -9.15 1.48
CA ILE A 562 9.42 -8.69 0.94
C ILE A 562 9.19 -7.56 -0.05
N SER A 563 10.08 -6.58 -0.11
CA SER A 563 10.23 -5.71 -1.27
C SER A 563 11.68 -5.45 -1.59
N TYR A 564 12.00 -5.28 -2.86
CA TYR A 564 13.29 -4.79 -3.30
C TYR A 564 13.11 -3.82 -4.48
N CYS A 565 14.06 -2.91 -4.64
CA CYS A 565 14.19 -2.11 -5.86
C CYS A 565 15.53 -2.47 -6.49
N PHE A 566 15.54 -3.02 -7.70
CA PHE A 566 16.78 -3.41 -8.38
C PHE A 566 17.21 -2.39 -9.43
N SER A 567 18.51 -2.09 -9.43
CA SER A 567 19.15 -1.16 -10.37
C SER A 567 20.51 -1.69 -10.77
N GLY A 568 20.82 -1.67 -12.06
CA GLY A 568 22.17 -1.96 -12.56
C GLY A 568 23.23 -0.88 -12.23
N GLN A 569 22.93 0.10 -11.38
CA GLN A 569 23.81 1.18 -10.91
C GLN A 569 23.47 1.59 -9.47
N GLY A 570 24.50 1.90 -8.67
CA GLY A 570 24.35 2.43 -7.31
C GLY A 570 24.09 1.36 -6.23
N THR A 571 23.57 1.82 -5.09
CA THR A 571 23.12 0.99 -3.96
C THR A 571 21.62 1.15 -3.81
N SER A 572 20.91 0.07 -3.49
CA SER A 572 19.47 0.10 -3.24
C SER A 572 19.14 -0.64 -1.94
N LYS A 573 17.91 -1.09 -1.72
CA LYS A 573 17.48 -1.81 -0.50
C LYS A 573 16.55 -2.98 -0.78
N ILE A 574 16.54 -3.90 0.17
CA ILE A 574 15.53 -4.94 0.38
C ILE A 574 14.93 -4.74 1.77
N ASN A 575 13.60 -4.71 1.86
CA ASN A 575 12.84 -4.56 3.11
C ASN A 575 12.07 -5.85 3.41
N PHE A 576 11.82 -6.12 4.68
CA PHE A 576 11.07 -7.26 5.16
C PHE A 576 9.96 -6.82 6.12
N GLY A 577 8.86 -7.56 6.16
CA GLY A 577 7.68 -7.17 6.94
C GLY A 577 6.94 -6.03 6.27
N THR A 578 6.49 -5.04 7.03
CA THR A 578 5.42 -4.12 6.60
C THR A 578 5.92 -2.87 5.88
N ASN A 579 7.16 -2.47 6.13
CA ASN A 579 7.91 -1.59 5.23
C ASN A 579 8.25 -2.25 3.87
N ALA A 580 7.73 -3.46 3.62
CA ALA A 580 7.85 -4.20 2.38
C ALA A 580 6.54 -4.23 1.55
N ILE A 581 5.49 -3.54 2.01
CA ILE A 581 4.24 -3.37 1.26
C ILE A 581 4.45 -2.33 0.15
N VAL A 582 4.03 -2.66 -1.08
CA VAL A 582 4.20 -1.81 -2.27
C VAL A 582 2.84 -1.49 -2.87
N ALA A 583 2.46 -0.22 -2.80
CA ALA A 583 1.19 0.35 -3.27
C ALA A 583 1.38 1.83 -3.66
N GLY A 584 0.33 2.46 -4.20
CA GLY A 584 0.32 3.85 -4.66
C GLY A 584 0.04 3.99 -6.17
N ASP A 585 -0.17 5.21 -6.65
CA ASP A 585 -0.47 5.45 -8.08
C ASP A 585 0.64 4.90 -9.01
N GLY A 586 0.25 4.42 -10.19
CA GLY A 586 1.13 3.72 -11.12
C GLY A 586 1.56 2.30 -10.72
N THR A 587 1.21 1.81 -9.52
CA THR A 587 1.55 0.43 -9.09
C THR A 587 0.65 -0.61 -9.77
N VAL A 588 1.27 -1.62 -10.36
CA VAL A 588 0.62 -2.74 -11.05
C VAL A 588 0.68 -3.99 -10.17
N ALA A 589 -0.47 -4.62 -9.89
CA ALA A 589 -0.59 -5.78 -9.00
C ALA A 589 -1.03 -7.04 -9.76
N ALA A 590 -0.24 -8.10 -9.72
CA ALA A 590 -0.47 -9.37 -10.40
C ALA A 590 -0.81 -10.52 -9.41
N ASP A 591 -1.67 -11.45 -9.84
CA ASP A 591 -2.07 -12.61 -9.05
C ASP A 591 -0.88 -13.58 -8.83
N MET A 592 -0.62 -13.95 -7.57
CA MET A 592 0.50 -14.82 -7.16
C MET A 592 0.03 -16.22 -6.74
N PHE A 593 0.83 -17.24 -7.04
CA PHE A 593 0.54 -18.65 -6.77
C PHE A 593 1.76 -19.34 -6.14
N ILE A 594 1.56 -20.08 -5.05
CA ILE A 594 2.62 -20.87 -4.38
C ILE A 594 2.27 -22.35 -4.51
N LYS A 595 3.14 -23.14 -5.16
CA LYS A 595 2.86 -24.56 -5.43
C LYS A 595 3.36 -25.45 -4.30
N LYS A 596 2.51 -26.35 -3.81
CA LYS A 596 2.77 -27.15 -2.60
C LYS A 596 4.08 -27.95 -2.63
N ASP A 597 4.41 -28.54 -3.77
CA ASP A 597 5.59 -29.38 -3.94
C ASP A 597 6.81 -28.59 -4.47
N ASN A 598 6.66 -27.28 -4.71
CA ASN A 598 7.73 -26.37 -5.12
C ASN A 598 7.38 -24.90 -4.75
N PRO A 599 7.83 -24.39 -3.59
CA PRO A 599 7.33 -23.15 -2.97
C PRO A 599 7.89 -21.85 -3.57
N PHE A 600 8.12 -21.82 -4.89
CA PHE A 600 8.46 -20.60 -5.64
C PHE A 600 7.22 -19.70 -5.81
N TYR A 601 7.45 -18.42 -6.11
CA TYR A 601 6.42 -17.45 -6.42
C TYR A 601 6.06 -17.49 -7.91
N TYR A 602 4.96 -18.17 -8.24
CA TYR A 602 4.45 -18.22 -9.60
C TYR A 602 3.49 -17.06 -9.89
N LEU A 603 3.46 -16.64 -11.15
CA LEU A 603 2.50 -15.72 -11.75
C LEU A 603 1.85 -16.42 -12.96
N ASN A 604 0.66 -15.95 -13.36
CA ASN A 604 0.07 -16.28 -14.65
C ASN A 604 0.40 -15.20 -15.67
N LEU A 605 1.23 -15.50 -16.66
CA LEU A 605 1.45 -14.68 -17.84
C LEU A 605 0.39 -15.02 -18.90
N ASP A 606 -0.50 -14.08 -19.19
CA ASP A 606 -1.58 -14.20 -20.18
C ASP A 606 -1.07 -13.94 -21.61
N ALA A 607 -0.09 -13.04 -21.76
CA ALA A 607 0.49 -12.67 -23.04
C ALA A 607 1.83 -11.91 -22.90
N VAL A 608 2.55 -11.82 -24.01
CA VAL A 608 3.64 -10.86 -24.24
C VAL A 608 3.28 -10.03 -25.46
N SER A 609 3.35 -8.70 -25.36
CA SER A 609 3.21 -7.81 -26.53
C SER A 609 4.56 -7.22 -26.92
N VAL A 610 4.84 -7.18 -28.23
CA VAL A 610 5.98 -6.46 -28.82
C VAL A 610 5.39 -5.32 -29.64
N GLU A 611 5.51 -4.09 -29.16
CA GLU A 611 4.63 -2.98 -29.58
C GLU A 611 3.14 -3.43 -29.56
N ASP A 612 2.37 -3.15 -30.63
CA ASP A 612 0.96 -3.58 -30.77
C ASP A 612 0.75 -5.11 -30.93
N ASN A 613 1.81 -5.91 -31.12
CA ASN A 613 1.69 -7.32 -31.47
C ASN A 613 1.57 -8.23 -30.23
N ARG A 614 0.34 -8.44 -29.75
CA ARG A 614 0.02 -9.26 -28.57
C ARG A 614 0.00 -10.77 -28.85
N ILE A 615 1.01 -11.47 -28.35
CA ILE A 615 1.16 -12.93 -28.39
C ILE A 615 0.54 -13.51 -27.12
N ALA A 616 -0.57 -14.25 -27.21
CA ALA A 616 -1.22 -14.85 -26.04
C ALA A 616 -0.61 -16.20 -25.66
N THR A 617 -0.51 -16.50 -24.35
CA THR A 617 -0.18 -17.86 -23.88
C THR A 617 -1.37 -18.81 -24.08
N LEU A 618 -2.60 -18.30 -23.93
CA LEU A 618 -3.85 -19.05 -24.12
C LEU A 618 -3.90 -19.76 -25.48
N GLY A 619 -4.10 -21.09 -25.44
CA GLY A 619 -4.08 -21.95 -26.63
C GLY A 619 -2.72 -22.56 -26.95
N THR A 620 -1.66 -22.17 -26.22
CA THR A 620 -0.34 -22.83 -26.26
C THR A 620 -0.16 -23.75 -25.04
N PRO A 621 0.81 -24.70 -25.07
CA PRO A 621 1.18 -25.51 -23.89
C PRO A 621 1.79 -24.72 -22.72
N PHE A 622 2.01 -23.42 -22.86
CA PHE A 622 2.53 -22.53 -21.81
C PHE A 622 1.42 -21.81 -21.03
N HIS A 623 0.14 -22.00 -21.37
CA HIS A 623 -0.96 -21.49 -20.56
C HIS A 623 -1.18 -22.36 -19.30
N ALA A 624 -1.40 -21.72 -18.16
CA ALA A 624 -1.87 -22.34 -16.92
C ALA A 624 -2.84 -21.39 -16.21
N GLU A 625 -3.63 -21.93 -15.27
CA GLU A 625 -4.48 -21.15 -14.36
C GLU A 625 -3.87 -21.03 -12.96
N ASP A 626 -2.87 -21.85 -12.62
CA ASP A 626 -2.24 -21.99 -11.30
C ASP A 626 -0.75 -21.54 -11.27
N GLY A 627 -0.35 -20.69 -12.23
CA GLY A 627 1.01 -20.16 -12.39
C GLY A 627 1.81 -20.90 -13.48
N ASN A 628 2.17 -20.21 -14.56
CA ASN A 628 2.97 -20.75 -15.67
C ASN A 628 4.44 -20.29 -15.66
N ILE A 629 4.75 -19.16 -15.03
CA ILE A 629 6.09 -18.59 -14.86
C ILE A 629 6.33 -18.31 -13.39
N PHE A 630 7.57 -18.42 -12.90
CA PHE A 630 7.93 -17.93 -11.55
C PHE A 630 8.88 -16.75 -11.64
N ILE A 631 8.76 -15.82 -10.69
CA ILE A 631 9.66 -14.66 -10.58
C ILE A 631 10.90 -15.04 -9.77
N ASP A 632 12.06 -14.63 -10.27
CA ASP A 632 13.35 -15.03 -9.71
C ASP A 632 14.35 -13.88 -9.72
N SER A 633 14.92 -13.56 -8.56
CA SER A 633 15.97 -12.56 -8.39
C SER A 633 17.39 -13.11 -8.64
N GLY A 634 17.61 -14.42 -8.50
CA GLY A 634 18.89 -15.10 -8.75
C GLY A 634 19.12 -15.44 -10.23
N THR A 635 18.05 -15.56 -11.03
CA THR A 635 18.16 -15.73 -12.49
C THR A 635 18.16 -14.37 -13.20
N THR A 636 19.23 -14.05 -13.93
CA THR A 636 19.36 -12.76 -14.65
C THR A 636 18.34 -12.57 -15.78
N LEU A 637 18.20 -13.57 -16.66
CA LEU A 637 17.40 -13.46 -17.89
C LEU A 637 15.97 -13.94 -17.68
N THR A 638 15.03 -13.42 -18.46
CA THR A 638 13.72 -14.08 -18.59
C THR A 638 13.87 -15.32 -19.47
N TYR A 639 13.24 -16.43 -19.09
CA TYR A 639 13.26 -17.67 -19.85
C TYR A 639 11.84 -18.16 -20.15
N PHE A 640 11.53 -18.39 -21.42
CA PHE A 640 10.26 -18.98 -21.87
C PHE A 640 10.47 -20.36 -22.48
N PRO A 641 9.47 -21.26 -22.47
CA PRO A 641 9.57 -22.55 -23.16
C PRO A 641 9.80 -22.33 -24.66
N MET A 642 10.68 -23.13 -25.26
CA MET A 642 11.17 -22.99 -26.65
C MET A 642 10.08 -22.60 -27.68
N SER A 643 8.91 -23.24 -27.63
CA SER A 643 7.81 -22.98 -28.57
C SER A 643 7.17 -21.60 -28.42
N TYR A 644 7.09 -21.05 -27.21
CA TYR A 644 6.58 -19.71 -26.96
C TYR A 644 7.67 -18.64 -27.14
N CYS A 645 8.90 -18.95 -26.71
CA CYS A 645 10.07 -18.11 -26.91
C CYS A 645 10.26 -17.73 -28.39
N ASN A 646 10.10 -18.69 -29.30
CA ASN A 646 10.22 -18.45 -30.74
C ASN A 646 9.17 -17.46 -31.28
N LEU A 647 7.92 -17.49 -30.78
CA LEU A 647 6.89 -16.54 -31.19
C LEU A 647 7.25 -15.10 -30.80
N VAL A 648 7.81 -14.92 -29.59
CA VAL A 648 8.28 -13.60 -29.11
C VAL A 648 9.49 -13.12 -29.92
N ARG A 649 10.43 -14.03 -30.25
CA ARG A 649 11.57 -13.73 -31.13
C ARG A 649 11.13 -13.33 -32.54
N GLU A 650 10.24 -14.08 -33.16
CA GLU A 650 9.69 -13.78 -34.49
C GLU A 650 8.99 -12.42 -34.54
N ALA A 651 8.33 -11.99 -33.45
CA ALA A 651 7.73 -10.67 -33.34
C ALA A 651 8.79 -9.54 -33.21
N VAL A 652 9.86 -9.75 -32.44
CA VAL A 652 10.99 -8.80 -32.37
C VAL A 652 11.72 -8.71 -33.71
N GLU A 653 11.96 -9.84 -34.38
CA GLU A 653 12.58 -9.92 -35.72
C GLU A 653 11.76 -9.22 -36.82
N GLN A 654 10.44 -9.07 -36.64
CA GLN A 654 9.58 -8.32 -37.56
C GLN A 654 9.65 -6.80 -37.39
N VAL A 655 10.10 -6.30 -36.23
CA VAL A 655 10.15 -4.86 -35.91
C VAL A 655 11.59 -4.31 -35.97
N VAL A 656 12.59 -5.08 -35.54
CA VAL A 656 13.98 -4.62 -35.45
C VAL A 656 14.64 -4.62 -36.84
N THR A 657 14.96 -3.44 -37.37
CA THR A 657 15.57 -3.27 -38.70
C THR A 657 17.10 -3.41 -38.72
N ALA A 658 17.72 -3.84 -37.63
CA ALA A 658 19.17 -3.96 -37.50
C ALA A 658 19.74 -5.26 -38.09
N VAL A 659 21.06 -5.32 -38.22
CA VAL A 659 21.75 -6.54 -38.68
C VAL A 659 21.82 -7.53 -37.53
N GLN A 660 21.05 -8.62 -37.63
CA GLN A 660 21.09 -9.75 -36.70
C GLN A 660 22.49 -10.39 -36.69
N VAL A 661 22.95 -10.78 -35.50
CA VAL A 661 24.24 -11.46 -35.28
C VAL A 661 24.06 -12.73 -34.45
N PRO A 662 24.99 -13.70 -34.54
CA PRO A 662 25.06 -14.77 -33.56
C PRO A 662 25.29 -14.20 -32.16
N ASP A 663 24.63 -14.79 -31.17
CA ASP A 663 25.04 -14.67 -29.78
C ASP A 663 26.49 -15.17 -29.61
N MET A 664 27.27 -14.48 -28.77
CA MET A 664 28.65 -14.82 -28.42
C MET A 664 28.74 -15.55 -27.07
N GLY A 665 27.64 -15.59 -26.32
CA GLY A 665 27.48 -16.35 -25.07
C GLY A 665 26.97 -17.78 -25.28
N SER A 666 26.43 -18.38 -24.21
CA SER A 666 25.89 -19.74 -24.18
C SER A 666 24.40 -19.84 -24.47
N ASP A 667 23.67 -18.73 -24.38
CA ASP A 667 22.23 -18.74 -24.10
C ASP A 667 21.39 -18.60 -25.39
N ASN A 668 22.08 -18.48 -26.54
CA ASN A 668 21.52 -18.43 -27.88
C ASN A 668 20.53 -17.27 -28.06
N LEU A 669 20.86 -16.11 -27.49
CA LEU A 669 19.99 -14.93 -27.48
C LEU A 669 19.73 -14.36 -28.88
N LEU A 670 18.73 -13.49 -28.98
CA LEU A 670 18.42 -12.76 -30.21
C LEU A 670 19.19 -11.44 -30.20
N CYS A 671 20.30 -11.38 -30.95
CA CYS A 671 21.26 -10.27 -30.93
C CYS A 671 21.36 -9.50 -32.26
N TYR A 672 21.69 -8.22 -32.19
CA TYR A 672 21.84 -7.32 -33.35
C TYR A 672 22.98 -6.31 -33.16
N TYR A 673 23.61 -5.88 -34.25
CA TYR A 673 24.48 -4.69 -34.27
C TYR A 673 23.65 -3.39 -34.22
N SER A 674 23.97 -2.48 -33.30
CA SER A 674 23.37 -1.13 -33.25
C SER A 674 24.28 -0.14 -32.51
N ASP A 675 24.25 1.13 -32.94
CA ASP A 675 24.91 2.26 -32.23
C ASP A 675 24.03 2.84 -31.10
N THR A 676 22.75 2.42 -30.98
CA THR A 676 21.83 2.84 -29.90
C THR A 676 20.82 1.75 -29.54
N ILE A 677 20.34 1.78 -28.30
CA ILE A 677 19.21 0.97 -27.82
C ILE A 677 17.85 1.46 -28.37
N ASP A 678 17.77 2.69 -28.91
CA ASP A 678 16.50 3.32 -29.31
C ASP A 678 15.72 2.57 -30.41
N ILE A 679 16.42 1.76 -31.23
CA ILE A 679 15.81 1.03 -32.35
C ILE A 679 15.01 -0.22 -31.92
N PHE A 680 15.15 -0.64 -30.66
CA PHE A 680 14.48 -1.84 -30.16
C PHE A 680 13.06 -1.53 -29.67
N PRO A 681 12.10 -2.46 -29.87
CA PRO A 681 10.72 -2.25 -29.44
C PRO A 681 10.56 -2.31 -27.92
N VAL A 682 9.51 -1.66 -27.42
CA VAL A 682 9.01 -1.84 -26.05
C VAL A 682 8.27 -3.18 -25.97
N ILE A 683 8.43 -3.89 -24.84
CA ILE A 683 7.77 -5.17 -24.59
C ILE A 683 6.88 -5.03 -23.35
N THR A 684 5.66 -5.53 -23.42
CA THR A 684 4.72 -5.56 -22.28
C THR A 684 4.47 -7.01 -21.86
N MET A 685 4.68 -7.31 -20.58
CA MET A 685 4.27 -8.58 -19.97
C MET A 685 2.84 -8.40 -19.43
N HIS A 686 1.90 -9.18 -19.92
CA HIS A 686 0.51 -9.13 -19.46
C HIS A 686 0.27 -10.27 -18.48
N PHE A 687 0.11 -9.97 -17.19
CA PHE A 687 -0.20 -10.95 -16.16
C PHE A 687 -1.71 -10.95 -15.79
N SER A 688 -2.20 -12.08 -15.30
CA SER A 688 -3.54 -12.20 -14.71
C SER A 688 -3.77 -11.18 -13.59
N GLY A 689 -5.05 -10.91 -13.30
CA GLY A 689 -5.51 -9.78 -12.47
C GLY A 689 -5.80 -8.52 -13.30
N GLY A 690 -5.12 -8.37 -14.44
CA GLY A 690 -5.13 -7.19 -15.32
C GLY A 690 -3.82 -6.39 -15.26
N ALA A 691 -2.70 -7.08 -15.01
CA ALA A 691 -1.41 -6.49 -14.73
C ALA A 691 -0.55 -6.34 -15.99
N ASP A 692 -0.70 -5.20 -16.67
CA ASP A 692 0.07 -4.85 -17.86
C ASP A 692 1.40 -4.18 -17.46
N LEU A 693 2.45 -4.99 -17.30
CA LEU A 693 3.79 -4.53 -16.94
C LEU A 693 4.58 -4.13 -18.20
N VAL A 694 4.62 -2.82 -18.48
CA VAL A 694 5.38 -2.24 -19.60
C VAL A 694 6.85 -2.17 -19.23
N LEU A 695 7.71 -2.87 -19.99
CA LEU A 695 9.14 -2.96 -19.73
C LEU A 695 9.91 -2.10 -20.73
N ASP A 696 10.68 -1.15 -20.20
CA ASP A 696 11.54 -0.30 -21.02
C ASP A 696 12.67 -1.10 -21.69
N LYS A 697 13.30 -0.51 -22.71
CA LYS A 697 14.38 -1.14 -23.48
C LYS A 697 15.56 -1.53 -22.59
N TYR A 698 15.82 -0.80 -21.50
CA TYR A 698 16.82 -1.22 -20.52
C TYR A 698 16.47 -2.58 -19.86
N ASN A 699 15.20 -2.80 -19.49
CA ASN A 699 14.72 -4.05 -18.89
C ASN A 699 14.84 -5.26 -19.84
N MET A 700 14.78 -5.02 -21.16
CA MET A 700 14.62 -6.08 -22.15
C MET A 700 15.82 -6.29 -23.08
N TYR A 701 16.80 -5.38 -23.09
CA TYR A 701 17.99 -5.50 -23.92
C TYR A 701 19.28 -5.30 -23.12
N LEU A 702 20.29 -6.10 -23.45
CA LEU A 702 21.63 -6.12 -22.86
C LEU A 702 22.66 -5.74 -23.92
N GLU A 703 23.52 -4.76 -23.64
CA GLU A 703 24.68 -4.46 -24.49
C GLU A 703 25.87 -5.36 -24.11
N THR A 704 26.59 -5.87 -25.09
CA THR A 704 27.82 -6.64 -24.85
C THR A 704 28.95 -5.75 -24.31
N ILE A 705 29.86 -6.29 -23.50
CA ILE A 705 31.01 -5.57 -22.89
C ILE A 705 31.91 -4.91 -23.96
N THR A 706 31.93 -5.41 -25.20
CA THR A 706 32.65 -4.81 -26.33
C THR A 706 31.98 -3.59 -26.95
N GLY A 707 30.73 -3.29 -26.57
CA GLY A 707 29.88 -2.27 -27.17
C GLY A 707 29.27 -2.67 -28.52
N GLY A 708 28.19 -2.00 -28.91
CA GLY A 708 27.64 -2.00 -30.27
C GLY A 708 26.87 -3.28 -30.69
N ILE A 709 26.76 -4.28 -29.83
CA ILE A 709 25.87 -5.44 -30.00
C ILE A 709 24.88 -5.45 -28.83
N PHE A 710 23.60 -5.49 -29.15
CA PHE A 710 22.49 -5.58 -28.20
C PHE A 710 21.76 -6.91 -28.37
N CYS A 711 21.47 -7.58 -27.26
CA CYS A 711 20.78 -8.87 -27.21
C CYS A 711 19.48 -8.77 -26.39
N LEU A 712 18.40 -9.37 -26.89
CA LEU A 712 17.14 -9.53 -26.17
C LEU A 712 17.35 -10.40 -24.91
N ALA A 713 16.95 -9.91 -23.74
CA ALA A 713 17.09 -10.58 -22.44
C ALA A 713 16.06 -11.72 -22.21
N ILE A 714 15.68 -12.41 -23.29
CA ILE A 714 14.78 -13.57 -23.27
C ILE A 714 15.53 -14.79 -23.82
N GLY A 715 15.85 -15.74 -22.96
CA GLY A 715 16.36 -17.07 -23.30
C GLY A 715 15.24 -18.06 -23.61
N CYS A 716 15.56 -19.10 -24.40
CA CYS A 716 14.61 -20.15 -24.77
C CYS A 716 14.94 -21.46 -24.02
N ASN A 717 14.13 -21.79 -23.01
CA ASN A 717 14.30 -23.01 -22.21
C ASN A 717 13.87 -24.28 -22.94
N ASP A 718 14.53 -25.39 -22.60
CA ASP A 718 14.03 -26.74 -22.94
C ASP A 718 12.62 -26.95 -22.34
N PRO A 719 11.69 -27.61 -23.04
CA PRO A 719 10.32 -27.85 -22.53
C PRO A 719 10.22 -28.59 -21.19
N THR A 720 11.30 -29.19 -20.67
CA THR A 720 11.33 -29.80 -19.33
C THR A 720 11.71 -28.81 -18.21
N MET A 721 12.20 -27.61 -18.54
CA MET A 721 12.53 -26.56 -17.58
C MET A 721 11.34 -25.60 -17.41
N PRO A 722 11.05 -25.14 -16.18
CA PRO A 722 10.05 -24.11 -15.94
C PRO A 722 10.43 -22.77 -16.60
N ALA A 723 9.43 -21.90 -16.80
CA ALA A 723 9.65 -20.53 -17.24
C ALA A 723 10.02 -19.62 -16.07
N VAL A 724 10.88 -18.63 -16.31
CA VAL A 724 11.45 -17.75 -15.28
C VAL A 724 11.31 -16.29 -15.69
N PHE A 725 10.84 -15.42 -14.80
CA PHE A 725 10.83 -13.96 -14.99
C PHE A 725 11.99 -13.36 -14.20
N GLY A 726 13.13 -13.17 -14.87
CA GLY A 726 14.42 -12.89 -14.25
C GLY A 726 14.71 -11.42 -13.90
N ASN A 727 15.74 -11.21 -13.10
CA ASN A 727 16.09 -9.93 -12.45
C ASN A 727 16.34 -8.77 -13.44
N ARG A 728 16.76 -9.05 -14.67
CA ARG A 728 16.98 -8.00 -15.68
C ARG A 728 15.68 -7.29 -16.04
N ALA A 729 14.57 -8.03 -16.13
CA ALA A 729 13.25 -7.48 -16.41
C ALA A 729 12.68 -6.70 -15.21
N GLN A 730 13.06 -7.05 -13.98
CA GLN A 730 12.61 -6.43 -12.72
C GLN A 730 13.30 -5.08 -12.40
N ASN A 731 14.30 -4.67 -13.18
CA ASN A 731 15.05 -3.43 -12.93
C ASN A 731 14.16 -2.18 -12.97
N ASN A 732 14.47 -1.17 -12.15
CA ASN A 732 13.69 0.08 -12.05
C ASN A 732 12.19 -0.14 -11.73
N PHE A 733 11.87 -1.23 -11.03
CA PHE A 733 10.62 -1.39 -10.30
C PHE A 733 10.95 -1.61 -8.83
N LEU A 734 10.17 -0.97 -7.96
CA LEU A 734 10.00 -1.43 -6.59
C LEU A 734 9.03 -2.63 -6.68
N VAL A 735 9.57 -3.83 -6.47
CA VAL A 735 8.82 -5.09 -6.51
C VAL A 735 8.46 -5.48 -5.09
N GLY A 736 7.18 -5.74 -4.82
CA GLY A 736 6.66 -6.16 -3.51
C GLY A 736 5.96 -7.51 -3.58
N TYR A 737 6.25 -8.39 -2.63
CA TYR A 737 5.69 -9.73 -2.51
C TYR A 737 4.76 -9.75 -1.29
N ASP A 738 3.48 -10.09 -1.51
CA ASP A 738 2.49 -10.26 -0.44
C ASP A 738 1.85 -11.66 -0.48
N PRO A 739 2.41 -12.63 0.28
CA PRO A 739 1.80 -13.95 0.46
C PRO A 739 0.49 -13.95 1.26
N SER A 740 0.16 -12.87 1.99
CA SER A 740 -1.09 -12.77 2.76
C SER A 740 -2.28 -12.37 1.87
N SER A 741 -2.03 -11.58 0.83
CA SER A 741 -3.00 -11.24 -0.23
C SER A 741 -2.90 -12.12 -1.48
N ASN A 742 -1.80 -12.89 -1.63
CA ASN A 742 -1.42 -13.60 -2.86
C ASN A 742 -1.23 -12.66 -4.06
N VAL A 743 -0.42 -11.62 -3.87
CA VAL A 743 -0.14 -10.58 -4.88
C VAL A 743 1.37 -10.35 -5.04
N ILE A 744 1.81 -10.02 -6.26
CA ILE A 744 3.07 -9.30 -6.49
C ILE A 744 2.77 -7.92 -7.09
N SER A 745 3.27 -6.89 -6.42
CA SER A 745 3.18 -5.49 -6.85
C SER A 745 4.45 -5.06 -7.58
N PHE A 746 4.30 -4.25 -8.63
CA PHE A 746 5.38 -3.61 -9.38
C PHE A 746 5.10 -2.11 -9.48
N SER A 747 5.91 -1.28 -8.83
CA SER A 747 5.80 0.19 -8.93
C SER A 747 6.98 0.78 -9.72
N PRO A 748 6.76 1.44 -10.88
CA PRO A 748 7.84 2.00 -11.70
C PRO A 748 8.66 3.04 -10.93
N THR A 749 9.94 2.74 -10.66
CA THR A 749 10.74 3.49 -9.67
C THR A 749 12.20 3.63 -10.09
N ASN A 750 12.80 4.82 -9.91
CA ASN A 750 14.25 4.98 -10.05
C ASN A 750 14.98 4.38 -8.84
N CYS A 751 15.21 3.06 -8.88
CA CYS A 751 15.86 2.31 -7.81
C CYS A 751 17.29 2.77 -7.48
N SER A 752 17.95 3.55 -8.36
CA SER A 752 19.26 4.15 -8.08
C SER A 752 19.21 5.41 -7.20
N ALA A 753 18.02 6.01 -7.02
CA ALA A 753 17.80 7.26 -6.29
C ALA A 753 16.69 7.19 -5.22
N LEU A 754 15.98 6.07 -5.10
CA LEU A 754 14.88 5.89 -4.13
C LEU A 754 15.32 6.07 -2.66
N TRP A 755 16.58 5.78 -2.35
CA TRP A 755 17.12 5.76 -0.98
C TRP A 755 18.48 6.48 -0.84
N SER A 756 18.76 7.47 -1.72
CA SER A 756 20.04 8.20 -1.81
C SER A 756 20.05 9.54 -1.08
#